data_AF-A0A660UU26-F1
#
_entry.id   AF-A0A660UU26-F1
#
_cell.length_a   1.000
_cell.length_b   1.000
_cell.length_c   1.000
_cell.angle_alpha   90.00
_cell.angle_beta   90.00
_cell.angle_gamma   90.00
#
_symmetry.space_group_name_H-M   'P 1'
#
loop_
_entity.id
_entity.type
_entity.pdbx_description
1 polymer ?
#
loop_
_entity_poly.entity_id
_entity_poly.type
_entity_poly.pdbx_seq_one_letter_code
_entity_poly.pdbx_strand_id
1 'polypeptide(L)'
;MIHVLLISLERVKAMKKIPCSFFWLLLVFGIFLPCCLAASVEYDGPIPGQNDRLGWSADGNRHDPDDWGATALALAIFAKQGWQDKLVHIDYNNWLPDNTPYKAAQEKISVVEGVRKFKFSQTKVFDCQTDLEAAIDNVAAEINKSSSSSRFWYVQAGPFEVAYLALLKADPDKRKYCILVSHSAANDRPQHWPGQHGKDDCVALGAKYFYTSGQGKEKFGGGRFHEWQLVDWMKNSPNPEYRWVYSRLKKTAEHKRGVLDASDGGMAFALATGDLEGNFSPKLKDFLGTDQEYVEFDAPPLFLLKADEAVKLRDIVAEAPYDKAYKTLTANADAALGDEPNPLEEIIYEGHVSNHPDRLNTVRHLQDMNKIYTLTWAGFVSGDSKYGAKAIEFVEAWAKKCKPSGNDVNDNKLLTCMFAYHMLRDEMTKAQKKEIGKWVKSIGDVQQKGWKDNKRGNHAGKRLKLIYFAAYLENDKDRIKWAQSKIQKVWDLTLFANGETYDLKRRDALSYHFSTVRAFLQIAHIGRLAGKDHYNQEADNGGSIAKSIDFALPYIKGEKIHPEWVNTIVKLDKERWAKAGDPYYKPGKPWDRWEGYKSLMLASVFDKSLYRPAEKLRQDKNKALPWYAVPARASLPDGAVAQNTKH
;
A
#
# COMPACT_ATOMS: atom_id res chain seq x y z
N MET A 1 13.76 31.90 -48.84
CA MET A 1 12.80 32.86 -49.45
C MET A 1 11.42 32.51 -48.89
N ILE A 2 10.68 33.27 -48.07
CA ILE A 2 10.59 34.69 -47.70
C ILE A 2 9.97 34.70 -46.27
N HIS A 3 10.70 35.15 -45.24
CA HIS A 3 10.47 36.35 -44.41
C HIS A 3 9.07 36.57 -43.78
N VAL A 4 9.00 36.27 -42.47
CA VAL A 4 8.56 37.10 -41.32
C VAL A 4 7.66 38.31 -41.59
N LEU A 5 6.55 38.43 -40.83
CA LEU A 5 6.04 39.73 -40.42
C LEU A 5 5.24 39.69 -39.11
N LEU A 6 5.85 40.29 -38.08
CA LEU A 6 5.26 40.79 -36.84
C LEU A 6 5.57 42.30 -36.87
N ILE A 7 4.58 43.17 -37.15
CA ILE A 7 4.69 44.63 -36.89
C ILE A 7 3.33 45.17 -36.41
N SER A 8 3.24 45.27 -35.09
CA SER A 8 2.85 46.44 -34.27
C SER A 8 2.12 47.64 -34.93
N LEU A 9 0.91 47.89 -34.40
CA LEU A 9 0.34 49.18 -33.95
C LEU A 9 0.56 50.46 -34.79
N GLU A 10 -0.53 51.04 -35.31
CA GLU A 10 -1.13 52.25 -34.72
C GLU A 10 -2.40 52.74 -35.46
N ARG A 11 -3.38 53.21 -34.66
CA ARG A 11 -4.43 54.22 -34.94
C ARG A 11 -5.52 53.90 -35.99
N VAL A 12 -6.78 53.81 -35.51
CA VAL A 12 -7.76 54.92 -35.54
C VAL A 12 -9.02 54.48 -34.76
N LYS A 13 -9.42 55.33 -33.81
CA LYS A 13 -10.73 55.30 -33.13
C LYS A 13 -11.84 55.66 -34.11
N ALA A 14 -12.94 54.91 -34.15
CA ALA A 14 -14.30 55.48 -34.25
C ALA A 14 -15.39 54.41 -34.02
N MET A 15 -16.34 54.79 -33.17
CA MET A 15 -17.53 54.08 -32.71
C MET A 15 -18.46 53.58 -33.84
N LYS A 16 -19.16 52.45 -33.62
CA LYS A 16 -20.65 52.40 -33.47
C LYS A 16 -21.21 50.97 -33.27
N LYS A 17 -21.80 50.78 -32.07
CA LYS A 17 -23.04 50.08 -31.67
C LYS A 17 -23.59 48.85 -32.45
N ILE A 18 -23.64 47.69 -31.74
CA ILE A 18 -24.83 46.85 -31.33
C ILE A 18 -25.71 46.19 -32.45
N PRO A 19 -26.37 45.00 -32.29
CA PRO A 19 -26.41 43.98 -31.21
C PRO A 19 -26.23 42.50 -31.63
N CYS A 20 -26.04 41.65 -30.61
CA CYS A 20 -26.37 40.22 -30.58
C CYS A 20 -27.85 39.91 -30.89
N SER A 21 -28.15 38.77 -31.53
CA SER A 21 -28.88 37.64 -30.92
C SER A 21 -29.49 36.67 -31.95
N PHE A 22 -29.63 35.42 -31.52
CA PHE A 22 -30.42 34.31 -32.10
C PHE A 22 -29.94 33.69 -33.43
N PHE A 23 -29.38 32.47 -33.38
CA PHE A 23 -30.17 31.26 -33.65
C PHE A 23 -29.43 29.97 -33.29
N TRP A 24 -30.18 29.03 -32.76
CA TRP A 24 -29.80 27.70 -32.30
C TRP A 24 -29.84 26.66 -33.44
N LEU A 25 -28.99 25.63 -33.28
CA LEU A 25 -29.19 24.21 -33.62
C LEU A 25 -29.12 23.65 -35.07
N LEU A 26 -28.14 22.74 -35.23
CA LEU A 26 -28.15 21.38 -35.82
C LEU A 26 -28.78 21.11 -37.20
N LEU A 27 -27.93 20.60 -38.12
CA LEU A 27 -28.06 19.33 -38.89
C LEU A 27 -26.82 19.23 -39.80
N VAL A 28 -25.82 18.39 -39.53
CA VAL A 28 -25.74 16.93 -39.76
C VAL A 28 -25.42 16.55 -41.22
N PHE A 29 -24.36 15.75 -41.34
CA PHE A 29 -23.86 14.93 -42.45
C PHE A 29 -23.08 15.58 -43.61
N GLY A 30 -21.79 15.21 -43.68
CA GLY A 30 -21.31 14.49 -44.85
C GLY A 30 -19.93 14.92 -45.37
N ILE A 31 -19.00 13.95 -45.39
CA ILE A 31 -17.71 13.90 -46.10
C ILE A 31 -16.49 14.27 -45.23
N PHE A 32 -16.07 13.32 -44.40
CA PHE A 32 -14.68 13.17 -43.99
C PHE A 32 -13.99 12.21 -44.97
N LEU A 33 -13.12 12.77 -45.80
CA LEU A 33 -12.09 12.04 -46.53
C LEU A 33 -11.02 11.60 -45.51
N PRO A 34 -10.66 10.32 -45.35
CA PRO A 34 -9.52 9.96 -44.52
C PRO A 34 -8.26 10.24 -45.32
N CYS A 35 -7.71 11.44 -45.17
CA CYS A 35 -6.34 11.69 -45.57
C CYS A 35 -5.44 10.90 -44.61
N CYS A 36 -4.93 9.76 -45.09
CA CYS A 36 -3.89 8.99 -44.43
C CYS A 36 -2.60 9.83 -44.35
N LEU A 37 -2.53 10.71 -43.35
CA LEU A 37 -1.26 11.10 -42.76
C LEU A 37 -0.86 9.96 -41.84
N ALA A 38 -0.02 9.07 -42.36
CA ALA A 38 0.82 8.24 -41.51
C ALA A 38 1.68 9.20 -40.68
N ALA A 39 1.21 9.52 -39.48
CA ALA A 39 2.04 10.15 -38.46
C ALA A 39 3.15 9.14 -38.15
N SER A 40 4.35 9.45 -38.61
CA SER A 40 5.59 8.87 -38.11
C SER A 40 5.58 9.00 -36.60
N VAL A 41 5.54 7.88 -35.88
CA VAL A 41 5.75 7.87 -34.43
C VAL A 41 7.22 8.24 -34.20
N GLU A 42 7.45 9.52 -33.94
CA GLU A 42 8.69 10.07 -33.42
C GLU A 42 9.02 9.43 -32.06
N TYR A 43 10.32 9.37 -31.77
CA TYR A 43 10.90 8.66 -30.65
C TYR A 43 10.59 9.35 -29.30
N ASP A 44 9.71 8.75 -28.49
CA ASP A 44 9.29 9.22 -27.15
C ASP A 44 10.12 8.57 -26.02
N GLY A 45 11.25 9.19 -25.66
CA GLY A 45 11.96 9.03 -24.38
C GLY A 45 12.53 7.63 -24.03
N PRO A 46 13.35 7.54 -22.96
CA PRO A 46 14.01 6.30 -22.56
C PRO A 46 13.13 5.39 -21.69
N ILE A 47 11.83 5.69 -21.52
CA ILE A 47 10.98 4.98 -20.56
C ILE A 47 10.16 3.91 -21.30
N PRO A 48 10.26 2.63 -20.92
CA PRO A 48 9.35 1.59 -21.39
C PRO A 48 7.89 1.94 -21.14
N GLY A 49 7.05 1.79 -22.16
CA GLY A 49 5.62 2.05 -22.09
C GLY A 49 4.87 1.05 -21.19
N GLN A 50 3.60 1.34 -20.90
CA GLN A 50 2.78 0.53 -19.98
C GLN A 50 2.69 -0.95 -20.39
N ASN A 51 2.65 -1.26 -21.68
CA ASN A 51 2.56 -2.64 -22.21
C ASN A 51 3.91 -3.18 -22.71
N ASP A 52 4.99 -2.44 -22.54
CA ASP A 52 6.33 -2.89 -22.93
C ASP A 52 6.87 -3.94 -21.95
N ARG A 53 7.73 -4.81 -22.48
CA ARG A 53 8.43 -5.89 -21.77
C ARG A 53 9.92 -5.59 -21.70
N LEU A 54 10.59 -6.18 -20.70
CA LEU A 54 12.00 -5.98 -20.41
C LEU A 54 12.78 -7.29 -20.47
N GLY A 55 13.99 -7.23 -21.00
CA GLY A 55 15.02 -8.25 -20.89
C GLY A 55 16.31 -7.66 -20.30
N TRP A 56 17.10 -8.48 -19.61
CA TRP A 56 18.41 -8.11 -19.07
C TRP A 56 19.44 -9.16 -19.47
N SER A 57 20.57 -8.72 -20.04
CA SER A 57 21.68 -9.58 -20.44
C SER A 57 22.95 -9.11 -19.71
N ALA A 58 23.71 -10.04 -19.10
CA ALA A 58 24.92 -9.73 -18.31
C ALA A 58 26.10 -10.65 -18.64
N ASP A 59 27.32 -10.12 -18.68
CA ASP A 59 28.53 -10.85 -19.01
C ASP A 59 29.24 -11.42 -17.78
N GLY A 60 29.63 -10.58 -16.80
CA GLY A 60 30.04 -10.83 -15.41
C GLY A 60 31.04 -11.96 -15.09
N ASN A 61 31.38 -12.81 -16.05
CA ASN A 61 31.84 -14.18 -15.83
C ASN A 61 33.31 -14.38 -16.22
N ARG A 62 33.93 -13.39 -16.88
CA ARG A 62 35.31 -13.50 -17.39
C ARG A 62 36.18 -12.28 -17.10
N HIS A 63 35.92 -11.15 -17.73
CA HIS A 63 36.83 -10.00 -17.71
C HIS A 63 36.48 -9.00 -16.62
N ASP A 64 35.25 -8.47 -16.66
CA ASP A 64 34.75 -7.48 -15.71
C ASP A 64 33.64 -8.08 -14.82
N PRO A 65 33.76 -8.04 -13.47
CA PRO A 65 32.72 -8.54 -12.56
C PRO A 65 31.78 -7.44 -12.04
N ASP A 66 31.66 -6.31 -12.72
CA ASP A 66 30.75 -5.20 -12.37
C ASP A 66 29.27 -5.62 -12.40
N ASP A 67 28.90 -6.53 -13.29
CA ASP A 67 27.55 -7.11 -13.34
C ASP A 67 27.08 -7.73 -12.01
N TRP A 68 27.99 -8.24 -11.18
CA TRP A 68 27.56 -8.88 -9.92
C TRP A 68 26.82 -7.87 -9.03
N GLY A 69 27.32 -6.63 -8.98
CA GLY A 69 26.67 -5.54 -8.26
C GLY A 69 25.58 -4.87 -9.10
N ALA A 70 25.84 -4.69 -10.40
CA ALA A 70 24.95 -3.98 -11.32
C ALA A 70 23.62 -4.71 -11.53
N THR A 71 23.64 -6.03 -11.78
CA THR A 71 22.44 -6.87 -11.90
C THR A 71 21.62 -6.85 -10.60
N ALA A 72 22.26 -6.98 -9.44
CA ALA A 72 21.57 -6.91 -8.15
C ALA A 72 20.88 -5.55 -7.94
N LEU A 73 21.54 -4.47 -8.34
CA LEU A 73 20.99 -3.11 -8.27
C LEU A 73 19.84 -2.90 -9.27
N ALA A 74 19.99 -3.38 -10.52
CA ALA A 74 18.96 -3.29 -11.54
C ALA A 74 17.65 -3.97 -11.10
N LEU A 75 17.75 -5.17 -10.50
CA LEU A 75 16.59 -5.89 -9.97
C LEU A 75 15.91 -5.11 -8.82
N ALA A 76 16.68 -4.44 -7.96
CA ALA A 76 16.11 -3.59 -6.91
C ALA A 76 15.36 -2.38 -7.49
N ILE A 77 15.90 -1.76 -8.55
CA ILE A 77 15.29 -0.64 -9.26
C ILE A 77 14.00 -1.06 -9.95
N PHE A 78 14.03 -2.14 -10.73
CA PHE A 78 12.83 -2.68 -11.38
C PHE A 78 11.76 -3.07 -10.36
N ALA A 79 12.14 -3.66 -9.23
CA ALA A 79 11.20 -4.00 -8.17
C ALA A 79 10.58 -2.78 -7.49
N LYS A 80 11.35 -1.69 -7.28
CA LYS A 80 10.81 -0.42 -6.77
C LYS A 80 9.79 0.19 -7.74
N GLN A 81 10.03 0.04 -9.04
CA GLN A 81 9.14 0.52 -10.09
C GLN A 81 7.89 -0.37 -10.29
N GLY A 82 7.80 -1.52 -9.62
CA GLY A 82 6.70 -2.47 -9.78
C GLY A 82 6.75 -3.26 -11.09
N TRP A 83 7.94 -3.45 -11.65
CA TRP A 83 8.17 -4.07 -12.96
C TRP A 83 8.43 -5.58 -12.92
N GLN A 84 8.04 -6.25 -11.83
CA GLN A 84 8.18 -7.70 -11.67
C GLN A 84 7.52 -8.49 -12.81
N ASP A 85 6.37 -8.02 -13.30
CA ASP A 85 5.64 -8.67 -14.41
C ASP A 85 6.10 -8.19 -15.80
N LYS A 86 6.94 -7.14 -15.86
CA LYS A 86 7.50 -6.61 -17.12
C LYS A 86 8.84 -7.27 -17.48
N LEU A 87 9.64 -7.65 -16.50
CA LEU A 87 10.91 -8.34 -16.73
C LEU A 87 10.63 -9.80 -17.09
N VAL A 88 10.68 -10.11 -18.38
CA VAL A 88 10.29 -11.43 -18.91
C VAL A 88 11.49 -12.34 -19.17
N HIS A 89 12.69 -11.76 -19.27
CA HIS A 89 13.91 -12.45 -19.65
C HIS A 89 15.12 -11.94 -18.85
N ILE A 90 15.92 -12.86 -18.32
CA ILE A 90 17.29 -12.59 -17.90
C ILE A 90 18.19 -13.68 -18.46
N ASP A 91 19.20 -13.28 -19.20
CA ASP A 91 20.33 -14.14 -19.54
C ASP A 91 21.61 -13.57 -18.88
N TYR A 92 22.48 -14.47 -18.45
CA TYR A 92 23.72 -14.08 -17.77
C TYR A 92 24.86 -15.01 -18.14
N ASN A 93 26.10 -14.65 -17.75
CA ASN A 93 27.32 -15.34 -18.19
C ASN A 93 27.44 -15.36 -19.73
N ASN A 94 27.03 -14.27 -20.40
CA ASN A 94 26.90 -14.22 -21.86
C ASN A 94 28.23 -14.03 -22.62
N TRP A 95 29.36 -13.97 -21.93
CA TRP A 95 30.67 -14.13 -22.57
C TRP A 95 30.83 -15.59 -23.03
N LEU A 96 30.51 -15.87 -24.30
CA LEU A 96 30.31 -17.23 -24.78
C LEU A 96 31.56 -18.12 -24.88
N PRO A 97 32.75 -17.63 -25.31
CA PRO A 97 33.87 -18.52 -25.59
C PRO A 97 34.38 -19.32 -24.38
N ASP A 98 34.38 -18.69 -23.21
CA ASP A 98 34.91 -19.26 -21.96
C ASP A 98 34.54 -18.39 -20.76
N ASN A 99 34.58 -18.97 -19.56
CA ASN A 99 34.29 -18.30 -18.31
C ASN A 99 35.35 -18.61 -17.25
N THR A 100 35.39 -17.80 -16.20
CA THR A 100 36.04 -18.17 -14.93
C THR A 100 35.00 -18.78 -14.00
N PRO A 101 35.07 -20.08 -13.63
CA PRO A 101 33.99 -20.77 -12.91
C PRO A 101 33.51 -20.04 -11.65
N TYR A 102 34.44 -19.49 -10.86
CA TYR A 102 34.11 -18.72 -9.68
C TYR A 102 33.34 -17.43 -10.00
N LYS A 103 33.74 -16.72 -11.06
CA LYS A 103 33.08 -15.47 -11.48
C LYS A 103 31.67 -15.76 -12.01
N ALA A 104 31.53 -16.79 -12.83
CA ALA A 104 30.23 -17.28 -13.31
C ALA A 104 29.30 -17.66 -12.15
N ALA A 105 29.84 -18.31 -11.11
CA ALA A 105 29.07 -18.64 -9.90
C ALA A 105 28.65 -17.39 -9.10
N GLN A 106 29.46 -16.33 -9.08
CA GLN A 106 29.08 -15.07 -8.44
C GLN A 106 27.94 -14.36 -9.22
N GLU A 107 28.00 -14.32 -10.55
CA GLU A 107 26.91 -13.72 -11.33
C GLU A 107 25.60 -14.50 -11.14
N LYS A 108 25.68 -15.84 -11.12
CA LYS A 108 24.53 -16.69 -10.80
C LYS A 108 23.88 -16.34 -9.47
N ILE A 109 24.66 -16.02 -8.43
CA ILE A 109 24.12 -15.59 -7.13
C ILE A 109 23.33 -14.28 -7.29
N SER A 110 23.91 -13.28 -7.97
CA SER A 110 23.26 -11.99 -8.19
C SER A 110 21.95 -12.12 -8.95
N VAL A 111 21.92 -12.95 -10.00
CA VAL A 111 20.71 -13.18 -10.80
C VAL A 111 19.68 -14.01 -10.04
N VAL A 112 20.02 -15.23 -9.63
CA VAL A 112 19.06 -16.20 -9.09
C VAL A 112 18.55 -15.77 -7.72
N GLU A 113 19.43 -15.30 -6.82
CA GLU A 113 18.96 -14.80 -5.54
C GLU A 113 18.23 -13.46 -5.68
N GLY A 114 18.64 -12.60 -6.61
CA GLY A 114 17.99 -11.32 -6.87
C GLY A 114 16.55 -11.51 -7.33
N VAL A 115 16.33 -12.37 -8.33
CA VAL A 115 14.99 -12.76 -8.81
C VAL A 115 14.11 -13.26 -7.66
N ARG A 116 14.65 -14.13 -6.80
CA ARG A 116 13.93 -14.66 -5.63
C ARG A 116 13.61 -13.57 -4.59
N LYS A 117 14.60 -12.75 -4.23
CA LYS A 117 14.50 -11.72 -3.18
C LYS A 117 13.51 -10.64 -3.56
N PHE A 118 13.51 -10.22 -4.82
CA PHE A 118 12.64 -9.18 -5.34
C PHE A 118 11.34 -9.71 -5.98
N LYS A 119 11.08 -11.02 -5.87
CA LYS A 119 9.83 -11.70 -6.23
C LYS A 119 9.46 -11.60 -7.71
N PHE A 120 10.45 -11.74 -8.59
CA PHE A 120 10.29 -11.84 -10.03
C PHE A 120 9.76 -13.23 -10.43
N SER A 121 8.47 -13.50 -10.16
CA SER A 121 7.90 -14.85 -10.26
C SER A 121 7.67 -15.35 -11.69
N GLN A 122 7.55 -14.45 -12.67
CA GLN A 122 7.31 -14.76 -14.08
C GLN A 122 8.58 -14.64 -14.95
N THR A 123 9.68 -14.12 -14.40
CA THR A 123 10.93 -13.90 -15.11
C THR A 123 11.63 -15.21 -15.39
N LYS A 124 11.98 -15.45 -16.65
CA LYS A 124 12.79 -16.60 -17.04
C LYS A 124 14.27 -16.25 -16.94
N VAL A 125 15.07 -17.17 -16.42
CA VAL A 125 16.48 -16.98 -16.11
C VAL A 125 17.30 -18.05 -16.83
N PHE A 126 18.32 -17.64 -17.60
CA PHE A 126 19.15 -18.52 -18.42
C PHE A 126 20.64 -18.28 -18.19
N ASP A 127 21.39 -19.34 -17.90
CA ASP A 127 22.85 -19.29 -17.87
C ASP A 127 23.37 -19.54 -19.28
N CYS A 128 23.94 -18.55 -19.97
CA CYS A 128 24.35 -18.68 -21.37
C CYS A 128 25.44 -19.74 -21.59
N GLN A 129 26.08 -20.23 -20.52
CA GLN A 129 27.08 -21.30 -20.61
C GLN A 129 26.43 -22.69 -20.70
N THR A 130 25.19 -22.84 -20.24
CA THR A 130 24.47 -24.13 -20.24
C THR A 130 23.15 -24.11 -21.00
N ASP A 131 22.53 -22.94 -21.12
CA ASP A 131 21.16 -22.75 -21.62
C ASP A 131 21.10 -21.79 -22.82
N LEU A 132 22.21 -21.61 -23.56
CA LEU A 132 22.33 -20.61 -24.64
C LEU A 132 21.18 -20.64 -25.65
N GLU A 133 20.88 -21.81 -26.22
CA GLU A 133 19.79 -21.97 -27.19
C GLU A 133 18.42 -21.61 -26.58
N ALA A 134 18.18 -21.99 -25.33
CA ALA A 134 16.93 -21.65 -24.64
C ALA A 134 16.82 -20.14 -24.36
N ALA A 135 17.95 -19.47 -24.06
CA ALA A 135 18.01 -18.03 -23.92
C ALA A 135 17.66 -17.33 -25.24
N ILE A 136 18.35 -17.71 -26.34
CA ILE A 136 18.10 -17.21 -27.70
C ILE A 136 16.64 -17.39 -28.09
N ASP A 137 16.08 -18.57 -27.84
CA ASP A 137 14.69 -18.90 -28.17
C ASP A 137 13.69 -18.04 -27.42
N ASN A 138 13.96 -17.80 -26.14
CA ASN A 138 13.08 -16.95 -25.35
C ASN A 138 13.15 -15.49 -25.80
N VAL A 139 14.34 -14.94 -26.08
CA VAL A 139 14.48 -13.58 -26.61
C VAL A 139 13.76 -13.46 -27.96
N ALA A 140 13.99 -14.40 -28.89
CA ALA A 140 13.33 -14.39 -30.20
C ALA A 140 11.80 -14.44 -30.06
N ALA A 141 11.27 -15.24 -29.12
CA ALA A 141 9.84 -15.28 -28.83
C ALA A 141 9.31 -13.95 -28.27
N GLU A 142 10.05 -13.28 -27.38
CA GLU A 142 9.64 -11.97 -26.85
C GLU A 142 9.69 -10.86 -27.90
N ILE A 143 10.65 -10.92 -28.83
CA ILE A 143 10.69 -10.06 -30.02
C ILE A 143 9.45 -10.31 -30.88
N ASN A 144 9.12 -11.57 -31.18
CA ASN A 144 7.99 -11.93 -32.05
C ASN A 144 6.62 -11.50 -31.49
N LYS A 145 6.47 -11.43 -30.17
CA LYS A 145 5.27 -10.88 -29.49
C LYS A 145 5.14 -9.35 -29.64
N SER A 146 6.16 -8.66 -30.15
CA SER A 146 6.22 -7.21 -30.11
C SER A 146 5.37 -6.52 -31.20
N SER A 147 5.00 -5.28 -30.90
CA SER A 147 4.23 -4.39 -31.76
C SER A 147 4.55 -2.92 -31.43
N SER A 148 3.96 -1.98 -32.17
CA SER A 148 4.11 -0.55 -31.90
C SER A 148 3.60 -0.14 -30.52
N SER A 149 2.61 -0.84 -29.97
CA SER A 149 2.01 -0.58 -28.66
C SER A 149 2.51 -1.52 -27.54
N SER A 150 3.44 -2.42 -27.84
CA SER A 150 4.02 -3.35 -26.87
C SER A 150 5.39 -3.83 -27.37
N ARG A 151 6.42 -3.08 -27.00
CA ARG A 151 7.81 -3.27 -27.43
C ARG A 151 8.59 -4.16 -26.45
N PHE A 152 9.72 -4.69 -26.91
CA PHE A 152 10.66 -5.41 -26.06
C PHE A 152 11.94 -4.59 -25.90
N TRP A 153 12.22 -4.19 -24.66
CA TRP A 153 13.42 -3.43 -24.30
C TRP A 153 14.45 -4.38 -23.70
N TYR A 154 15.58 -4.58 -24.37
CA TYR A 154 16.56 -5.57 -24.00
C TYR A 154 17.87 -4.88 -23.59
N VAL A 155 18.14 -4.85 -22.29
CA VAL A 155 19.31 -4.19 -21.70
C VAL A 155 20.53 -5.08 -21.87
N GLN A 156 21.60 -4.52 -22.45
CA GLN A 156 22.84 -5.21 -22.81
C GLN A 156 23.96 -4.76 -21.85
N ALA A 157 24.07 -5.43 -20.70
CA ALA A 157 25.19 -5.29 -19.76
C ALA A 157 26.32 -6.25 -20.16
N GLY A 158 26.75 -6.16 -21.42
CA GLY A 158 27.77 -7.06 -21.98
C GLY A 158 27.70 -7.18 -23.51
N PRO A 159 28.40 -8.17 -24.08
CA PRO A 159 28.33 -8.55 -25.48
C PRO A 159 26.92 -8.70 -26.06
N PHE A 160 26.77 -8.32 -27.33
CA PHE A 160 25.49 -8.34 -28.06
C PHE A 160 25.19 -9.68 -28.76
N GLU A 161 26.04 -10.70 -28.59
CA GLU A 161 25.96 -11.93 -29.40
C GLU A 161 24.63 -12.68 -29.20
N VAL A 162 24.12 -12.78 -27.96
CA VAL A 162 22.82 -13.40 -27.67
C VAL A 162 21.69 -12.62 -28.35
N ALA A 163 21.73 -11.29 -28.30
CA ALA A 163 20.77 -10.42 -28.97
C ALA A 163 20.82 -10.59 -30.50
N TYR A 164 22.01 -10.67 -31.08
CA TYR A 164 22.21 -10.87 -32.52
C TYR A 164 21.62 -12.21 -32.99
N LEU A 165 21.95 -13.30 -32.32
CA LEU A 165 21.44 -14.64 -32.65
C LEU A 165 19.92 -14.72 -32.49
N ALA A 166 19.36 -14.10 -31.46
CA ALA A 166 17.91 -14.03 -31.28
C ALA A 166 17.22 -13.20 -32.36
N LEU A 167 17.83 -12.08 -32.80
CA LEU A 167 17.32 -11.27 -33.90
C LEU A 167 17.33 -12.05 -35.21
N LEU A 168 18.37 -12.85 -35.50
CA LEU A 168 18.40 -13.73 -36.67
C LEU A 168 17.22 -14.71 -36.69
N LYS A 169 16.87 -15.27 -35.52
CA LYS A 169 15.76 -16.22 -35.36
C LYS A 169 14.38 -15.55 -35.32
N ALA A 170 14.30 -14.29 -34.92
CA ALA A 170 13.06 -13.53 -34.86
C ALA A 170 12.52 -13.16 -36.25
N ASP A 171 11.20 -12.99 -36.33
CA ASP A 171 10.49 -12.48 -37.50
C ASP A 171 11.02 -11.09 -37.89
N PRO A 172 11.55 -10.89 -39.13
CA PRO A 172 12.05 -9.61 -39.60
C PRO A 172 11.12 -8.43 -39.37
N ASP A 173 9.80 -8.60 -39.50
CA ASP A 173 8.82 -7.52 -39.34
C ASP A 173 8.66 -7.07 -37.89
N LYS A 174 9.10 -7.90 -36.93
CA LYS A 174 8.98 -7.66 -35.50
C LYS A 174 10.22 -7.01 -34.89
N ARG A 175 11.39 -7.15 -35.53
CA ARG A 175 12.70 -6.68 -35.01
C ARG A 175 12.71 -5.16 -34.72
N LYS A 176 11.99 -4.36 -35.50
CA LYS A 176 11.83 -2.90 -35.31
C LYS A 176 11.16 -2.48 -33.99
N TYR A 177 10.54 -3.42 -33.28
CA TYR A 177 9.94 -3.22 -31.97
C TYR A 177 10.82 -3.75 -30.81
N CYS A 178 11.99 -4.31 -31.12
CA CYS A 178 13.04 -4.58 -30.16
C CYS A 178 13.92 -3.34 -30.00
N ILE A 179 14.15 -2.89 -28.77
CA ILE A 179 15.02 -1.76 -28.43
C ILE A 179 16.16 -2.30 -27.58
N LEU A 180 17.37 -2.29 -28.12
CA LEU A 180 18.59 -2.64 -27.40
C LEU A 180 19.07 -1.43 -26.60
N VAL A 181 19.37 -1.61 -25.32
CA VAL A 181 19.81 -0.54 -24.41
C VAL A 181 21.25 -0.81 -23.98
N SER A 182 22.13 0.18 -24.14
CA SER A 182 23.53 0.10 -23.73
C SER A 182 24.02 1.44 -23.16
N HIS A 183 25.13 1.40 -22.44
CA HIS A 183 25.87 2.58 -21.97
C HIS A 183 27.37 2.49 -22.26
N SER A 184 27.83 1.39 -22.85
CA SER A 184 29.25 1.08 -23.05
C SER A 184 29.59 0.95 -24.53
N ALA A 185 30.40 1.88 -25.02
CA ALA A 185 30.97 1.79 -26.37
C ALA A 185 31.94 0.61 -26.52
N ALA A 186 32.39 -0.01 -25.41
CA ALA A 186 33.15 -1.26 -25.47
C ALA A 186 32.22 -2.43 -25.78
N ASN A 187 31.07 -2.53 -25.09
CA ASN A 187 30.08 -3.59 -25.29
C ASN A 187 29.44 -3.52 -26.69
N ASP A 188 29.29 -2.31 -27.23
CA ASP A 188 28.68 -2.10 -28.55
C ASP A 188 29.54 -2.64 -29.71
N ARG A 189 30.86 -2.79 -29.52
CA ARG A 189 31.79 -3.17 -30.60
C ARG A 189 31.85 -4.69 -30.76
N PRO A 190 31.92 -5.21 -31.99
CA PRO A 190 32.27 -6.61 -32.21
C PRO A 190 33.73 -6.86 -31.82
N GLN A 191 34.16 -8.14 -31.86
CA GLN A 191 35.56 -8.61 -31.78
C GLN A 191 36.17 -8.79 -30.38
N HIS A 192 35.37 -8.99 -29.34
CA HIS A 192 35.86 -9.60 -28.10
C HIS A 192 36.37 -11.03 -28.33
N TRP A 193 35.82 -11.72 -29.33
CA TRP A 193 36.30 -13.01 -29.84
C TRP A 193 35.99 -13.14 -31.35
N PRO A 194 36.68 -14.07 -32.07
CA PRO A 194 36.44 -14.27 -33.50
C PRO A 194 34.98 -14.60 -33.82
N GLY A 195 34.39 -13.90 -34.78
CA GLY A 195 33.02 -14.12 -35.25
C GLY A 195 31.91 -13.52 -34.39
N GLN A 196 32.24 -12.77 -33.34
CA GLN A 196 31.26 -12.04 -32.54
C GLN A 196 30.67 -10.84 -33.29
N HIS A 197 29.38 -10.61 -33.11
CA HIS A 197 28.62 -9.49 -33.63
C HIS A 197 28.37 -8.43 -32.56
N GLY A 198 28.30 -7.17 -33.00
CA GLY A 198 28.10 -6.02 -32.13
C GLY A 198 26.73 -5.37 -32.31
N LYS A 199 26.61 -4.18 -31.72
CA LYS A 199 25.41 -3.34 -31.81
C LYS A 199 25.04 -3.00 -33.26
N ASP A 200 26.03 -2.66 -34.10
CA ASP A 200 25.75 -2.26 -35.49
C ASP A 200 25.16 -3.43 -36.31
N ASP A 201 25.59 -4.66 -36.05
CA ASP A 201 25.02 -5.86 -36.68
C ASP A 201 23.56 -6.09 -36.25
N CYS A 202 23.26 -5.90 -34.97
CA CYS A 202 21.88 -6.00 -34.46
C CYS A 202 20.95 -4.92 -35.05
N VAL A 203 21.46 -3.69 -35.20
CA VAL A 203 20.72 -2.59 -35.83
C VAL A 203 20.52 -2.86 -37.32
N ALA A 204 21.50 -3.44 -38.01
CA ALA A 204 21.38 -3.86 -39.40
C ALA A 204 20.31 -4.94 -39.61
N LEU A 205 20.07 -5.79 -38.60
CA LEU A 205 18.96 -6.75 -38.59
C LEU A 205 17.58 -6.10 -38.32
N GLY A 206 17.54 -4.80 -37.99
CA GLY A 206 16.31 -4.03 -37.83
C GLY A 206 15.94 -3.70 -36.39
N ALA A 207 16.77 -4.00 -35.40
CA ALA A 207 16.54 -3.57 -34.02
C ALA A 207 16.73 -2.05 -33.86
N LYS A 208 16.01 -1.45 -32.92
CA LYS A 208 16.28 -0.09 -32.46
C LYS A 208 17.35 -0.11 -31.36
N TYR A 209 17.98 1.03 -31.16
CA TYR A 209 19.06 1.19 -30.19
C TYR A 209 18.86 2.45 -29.35
N PHE A 210 19.16 2.35 -28.06
CA PHE A 210 19.14 3.45 -27.11
C PHE A 210 20.43 3.44 -26.28
N TYR A 211 21.12 4.57 -26.25
CA TYR A 211 22.34 4.78 -25.47
C TYR A 211 22.08 5.71 -24.28
N THR A 212 22.60 5.34 -23.10
CA THR A 212 22.51 6.16 -21.87
C THR A 212 23.88 6.41 -21.25
N SER A 213 24.03 7.50 -20.50
CA SER A 213 25.28 7.94 -19.84
C SER A 213 25.43 7.40 -18.41
N GLY A 214 25.02 6.16 -18.15
CA GLY A 214 24.93 5.55 -16.82
C GLY A 214 26.25 5.36 -16.05
N GLN A 215 27.40 5.60 -16.69
CA GLN A 215 28.75 5.40 -16.15
C GLN A 215 29.49 6.70 -15.78
N GLY A 216 30.43 6.61 -14.83
CA GLY A 216 31.36 7.70 -14.50
C GLY A 216 31.35 8.14 -13.03
N LYS A 217 32.25 9.07 -12.69
CA LYS A 217 32.45 9.55 -11.29
C LYS A 217 31.21 10.22 -10.68
N GLU A 218 30.35 10.81 -11.50
CA GLU A 218 29.14 11.46 -10.99
C GLU A 218 27.88 10.59 -11.17
N LYS A 219 28.05 9.28 -11.43
CA LYS A 219 27.00 8.34 -11.87
C LYS A 219 27.02 7.04 -11.05
N PHE A 220 26.74 5.90 -11.67
CA PHE A 220 26.72 4.56 -11.04
C PHE A 220 28.10 3.89 -11.01
N GLY A 221 29.17 4.71 -11.01
CA GLY A 221 30.53 4.23 -10.91
C GLY A 221 31.14 3.83 -12.25
N GLY A 222 32.33 3.24 -12.16
CA GLY A 222 33.18 2.83 -13.28
C GLY A 222 34.59 2.50 -12.76
N GLY A 223 35.51 2.07 -13.63
CA GLY A 223 36.80 1.43 -13.25
C GLY A 223 37.78 2.17 -12.32
N ARG A 224 37.47 3.37 -11.81
CA ARG A 224 38.27 4.09 -10.78
C ARG A 224 37.43 4.73 -9.67
N PHE A 225 36.17 4.38 -9.54
CA PHE A 225 35.24 5.02 -8.62
C PHE A 225 35.29 4.41 -7.21
N HIS A 226 35.52 5.21 -6.17
CA HIS A 226 35.73 4.71 -4.79
C HIS A 226 34.84 5.39 -3.74
N GLU A 227 33.77 6.06 -4.17
CA GLU A 227 32.90 6.85 -3.29
C GLU A 227 31.84 6.01 -2.57
N TRP A 228 32.30 5.07 -1.74
CA TRP A 228 31.45 4.14 -0.99
C TRP A 228 30.43 4.83 -0.08
N GLN A 229 30.71 6.05 0.38
CA GLN A 229 29.78 6.85 1.18
C GLN A 229 28.42 7.08 0.48
N LEU A 230 28.39 7.04 -0.86
CA LEU A 230 27.16 7.23 -1.64
C LEU A 230 26.20 6.03 -1.56
N VAL A 231 26.68 4.86 -1.16
CA VAL A 231 25.89 3.62 -1.00
C VAL A 231 25.87 3.12 0.45
N ASP A 232 26.51 3.81 1.39
CA ASP A 232 26.54 3.42 2.81
C ASP A 232 25.15 3.35 3.44
N TRP A 233 24.18 4.09 2.92
CA TRP A 233 22.79 4.00 3.35
C TRP A 233 22.19 2.60 3.14
N MET A 234 22.67 1.85 2.14
CA MET A 234 22.24 0.48 1.89
C MET A 234 22.77 -0.51 2.93
N LYS A 235 23.97 -0.25 3.49
CA LYS A 235 24.63 -1.11 4.49
C LYS A 235 23.75 -1.41 5.70
N ASN A 236 23.10 -0.37 6.20
CA ASN A 236 22.22 -0.42 7.38
C ASN A 236 20.76 -0.14 6.99
N SER A 237 20.40 -0.31 5.72
CA SER A 237 19.02 -0.10 5.26
C SER A 237 18.07 -0.99 6.06
N PRO A 238 16.87 -0.50 6.46
CA PRO A 238 15.86 -1.35 7.09
C PRO A 238 15.40 -2.48 6.15
N ASN A 239 15.46 -2.25 4.84
CA ASN A 239 15.12 -3.24 3.81
C ASN A 239 16.26 -4.29 3.70
N PRO A 240 16.01 -5.58 4.03
CA PRO A 240 17.02 -6.63 3.97
C PRO A 240 17.55 -6.90 2.55
N GLU A 241 16.73 -6.69 1.52
CA GLU A 241 17.11 -6.85 0.13
C GLU A 241 18.11 -5.76 -0.30
N TYR A 242 17.98 -4.52 0.18
CA TYR A 242 18.96 -3.46 -0.09
C TYR A 242 20.29 -3.70 0.62
N ARG A 243 20.27 -4.29 1.83
CA ARG A 243 21.50 -4.76 2.48
C ARG A 243 22.19 -5.86 1.67
N TRP A 244 21.41 -6.71 1.02
CA TRP A 244 21.93 -7.74 0.11
C TRP A 244 22.48 -7.12 -1.18
N VAL A 245 21.82 -6.14 -1.80
CA VAL A 245 22.39 -5.41 -2.94
C VAL A 245 23.75 -4.80 -2.58
N TYR A 246 23.86 -4.18 -1.41
CA TYR A 246 25.14 -3.66 -0.91
C TYR A 246 26.22 -4.74 -0.75
N SER A 247 25.85 -5.95 -0.30
CA SER A 247 26.81 -7.06 -0.22
C SER A 247 27.28 -7.54 -1.59
N ARG A 248 26.41 -7.48 -2.62
CA ARG A 248 26.79 -7.76 -4.01
C ARG A 248 27.71 -6.68 -4.59
N LEU A 249 27.43 -5.40 -4.35
CA LEU A 249 28.33 -4.29 -4.71
C LEU A 249 29.73 -4.48 -4.08
N LYS A 250 29.80 -4.85 -2.79
CA LYS A 250 31.09 -5.18 -2.16
C LYS A 250 31.77 -6.36 -2.83
N LYS A 251 31.01 -7.36 -3.26
CA LYS A 251 31.58 -8.56 -3.87
C LYS A 251 32.28 -8.25 -5.20
N THR A 252 31.69 -7.38 -6.02
CA THR A 252 32.35 -6.77 -7.18
C THR A 252 33.64 -6.07 -6.77
N ALA A 253 33.57 -5.21 -5.74
CA ALA A 253 34.70 -4.40 -5.31
C ALA A 253 35.91 -5.22 -4.84
N GLU A 254 35.68 -6.35 -4.17
CA GLU A 254 36.74 -7.29 -3.79
C GLU A 254 37.57 -7.73 -5.01
N HIS A 255 36.97 -7.79 -6.20
CA HIS A 255 37.61 -8.21 -7.45
C HIS A 255 38.02 -7.05 -8.35
N LYS A 256 37.53 -5.83 -8.08
CA LYS A 256 37.93 -4.58 -8.76
C LYS A 256 38.77 -3.66 -7.86
N ARG A 257 39.57 -4.21 -6.95
CA ARG A 257 40.51 -3.45 -6.08
C ARG A 257 39.85 -2.33 -5.26
N GLY A 258 38.64 -2.57 -4.77
CA GLY A 258 37.87 -1.61 -3.96
C GLY A 258 37.01 -0.62 -4.77
N VAL A 259 36.97 -0.75 -6.10
CA VAL A 259 36.13 0.09 -6.95
C VAL A 259 34.65 -0.25 -6.73
N LEU A 260 33.83 0.78 -6.54
CA LEU A 260 32.37 0.71 -6.61
C LEU A 260 31.96 0.86 -8.07
N ASP A 261 31.65 -0.26 -8.71
CA ASP A 261 31.20 -0.30 -10.11
C ASP A 261 29.85 -1.01 -10.19
N ALA A 262 28.82 -0.27 -10.63
CA ALA A 262 27.50 -0.81 -10.93
C ALA A 262 26.92 -0.07 -12.15
N SER A 263 27.79 0.29 -13.08
CA SER A 263 27.48 1.20 -14.18
C SER A 263 26.33 0.69 -15.05
N ASP A 264 26.22 -0.62 -15.29
CA ASP A 264 25.08 -1.22 -16.00
C ASP A 264 23.76 -1.04 -15.25
N GLY A 265 23.78 -1.03 -13.91
CA GLY A 265 22.61 -0.74 -13.08
C GLY A 265 22.09 0.69 -13.30
N GLY A 266 22.94 1.60 -13.78
CA GLY A 266 22.54 2.93 -14.23
C GLY A 266 21.60 2.91 -15.43
N MET A 267 21.68 1.89 -16.30
CA MET A 267 20.71 1.71 -17.39
C MET A 267 19.32 1.42 -16.83
N ALA A 268 19.21 0.53 -15.84
CA ALA A 268 17.93 0.26 -15.18
C ALA A 268 17.33 1.52 -14.54
N PHE A 269 18.17 2.36 -13.92
CA PHE A 269 17.73 3.63 -13.35
C PHE A 269 17.21 4.60 -14.42
N ALA A 270 17.95 4.76 -15.51
CA ALA A 270 17.57 5.63 -16.62
C ALA A 270 16.23 5.20 -17.24
N LEU A 271 16.02 3.89 -17.44
CA LEU A 271 14.74 3.37 -17.94
C LEU A 271 13.60 3.60 -16.95
N ALA A 272 13.84 3.36 -15.65
CA ALA A 272 12.81 3.47 -14.61
C ALA A 272 12.37 4.91 -14.34
N THR A 273 13.28 5.88 -14.46
CA THR A 273 13.04 7.26 -14.02
C THR A 273 12.99 8.28 -15.16
N GLY A 274 13.55 7.94 -16.33
CA GLY A 274 13.84 8.90 -17.39
C GLY A 274 15.05 9.81 -17.13
N ASP A 275 15.71 9.69 -15.97
CA ASP A 275 16.85 10.53 -15.59
C ASP A 275 18.16 9.91 -16.06
N LEU A 276 18.67 10.41 -17.19
CA LEU A 276 19.96 10.01 -17.78
C LEU A 276 21.18 10.48 -16.95
N GLU A 277 20.94 11.37 -16.01
CA GLU A 277 21.97 11.94 -15.14
C GLU A 277 21.95 11.30 -13.74
N GLY A 278 21.37 10.11 -13.58
CA GLY A 278 21.24 9.37 -12.32
C GLY A 278 22.57 9.10 -11.61
N ASN A 279 22.54 8.95 -10.28
CA ASN A 279 23.72 8.65 -9.47
C ASN A 279 23.34 7.86 -8.20
N PHE A 280 24.34 7.27 -7.52
CA PHE A 280 24.10 6.50 -6.29
C PHE A 280 23.44 7.31 -5.16
N SER A 281 23.74 8.61 -5.05
CA SER A 281 23.13 9.53 -4.08
C SER A 281 23.30 10.98 -4.56
N PRO A 282 22.28 11.84 -4.40
CA PRO A 282 21.01 11.56 -3.72
C PRO A 282 19.99 10.79 -4.57
N LYS A 283 20.14 10.74 -5.89
CA LYS A 283 19.05 10.35 -6.81
C LYS A 283 18.57 8.91 -6.63
N LEU A 284 19.47 7.93 -6.66
CA LEU A 284 19.11 6.53 -6.45
C LEU A 284 18.58 6.31 -5.03
N LYS A 285 19.19 6.93 -4.02
CA LYS A 285 18.74 6.85 -2.63
C LYS A 285 17.31 7.38 -2.47
N ASP A 286 17.00 8.52 -3.09
CA ASP A 286 15.67 9.11 -3.06
C ASP A 286 14.66 8.27 -3.86
N PHE A 287 15.08 7.70 -4.99
CA PHE A 287 14.24 6.83 -5.83
C PHE A 287 13.91 5.50 -5.14
N LEU A 288 14.91 4.74 -4.69
CA LEU A 288 14.69 3.50 -3.95
C LEU A 288 14.00 3.78 -2.60
N GLY A 289 14.24 4.99 -2.07
CA GLY A 289 13.85 5.39 -0.74
C GLY A 289 14.71 4.71 0.32
N THR A 290 14.85 5.35 1.47
CA THR A 290 15.12 4.63 2.72
C THR A 290 13.83 4.11 3.34
N ASP A 291 12.73 4.11 2.56
CA ASP A 291 11.34 4.02 3.00
C ASP A 291 11.16 2.87 3.96
N GLN A 292 11.15 3.24 5.22
CA GLN A 292 10.90 2.35 6.31
C GLN A 292 9.39 2.16 6.32
N GLU A 293 8.94 0.95 6.03
CA GLU A 293 7.51 0.64 6.07
C GLU A 293 7.01 0.87 7.50
N TYR A 294 6.16 1.88 7.69
CA TYR A 294 5.48 2.12 8.96
C TYR A 294 4.07 1.55 8.84
N VAL A 295 3.77 0.55 9.64
CA VAL A 295 2.46 -0.09 9.63
C VAL A 295 1.64 0.24 10.86
N GLU A 296 0.43 0.69 10.60
CA GLU A 296 -0.65 0.77 11.57
C GLU A 296 -1.80 -0.09 11.04
N PHE A 297 -2.49 -0.80 11.93
CA PHE A 297 -3.69 -1.54 11.56
C PHE A 297 -4.89 -0.89 12.23
N ASP A 298 -5.67 -0.17 11.43
CA ASP A 298 -6.86 0.55 11.86
C ASP A 298 -8.12 -0.14 11.33
N ALA A 299 -8.63 -1.07 12.13
CA ALA A 299 -9.88 -1.77 11.82
C ALA A 299 -11.02 -0.78 11.54
N PRO A 300 -11.94 -1.10 10.62
CA PRO A 300 -13.20 -0.39 10.52
C PRO A 300 -13.96 -0.43 11.86
N PRO A 301 -14.67 0.64 12.24
CA PRO A 301 -15.55 0.59 13.40
C PRO A 301 -16.70 -0.40 13.15
N LEU A 302 -17.13 -1.07 14.22
CA LEU A 302 -18.16 -2.09 14.16
C LEU A 302 -19.47 -1.49 14.68
N PHE A 303 -20.55 -1.65 13.93
CA PHE A 303 -21.87 -1.14 14.28
C PHE A 303 -22.76 -2.30 14.65
N LEU A 304 -23.12 -2.38 15.93
CA LEU A 304 -24.05 -3.38 16.43
C LEU A 304 -25.48 -2.86 16.24
N LEU A 305 -26.15 -3.34 15.19
CA LEU A 305 -27.49 -2.90 14.80
C LEU A 305 -28.58 -3.58 15.62
N LYS A 306 -29.66 -2.85 15.90
CA LYS A 306 -30.93 -3.44 16.33
C LYS A 306 -31.67 -4.04 15.12
N ALA A 307 -32.69 -4.85 15.38
CA ALA A 307 -33.43 -5.54 14.32
C ALA A 307 -34.10 -4.59 13.31
N ASP A 308 -34.67 -3.48 13.80
CA ASP A 308 -35.27 -2.42 12.97
C ASP A 308 -34.22 -1.66 12.15
N GLU A 309 -33.06 -1.37 12.74
CA GLU A 309 -31.93 -0.73 12.05
C GLU A 309 -31.31 -1.62 10.97
N ALA A 310 -31.30 -2.93 11.21
CA ALA A 310 -30.87 -3.93 10.24
C ALA A 310 -31.77 -3.97 9.01
N VAL A 311 -33.10 -3.94 9.21
CA VAL A 311 -34.08 -3.83 8.11
C VAL A 311 -33.83 -2.54 7.34
N LYS A 312 -33.76 -1.42 8.06
CA LYS A 312 -33.51 -0.10 7.47
C LYS A 312 -32.21 -0.03 6.67
N LEU A 313 -31.13 -0.67 7.14
CA LEU A 313 -29.87 -0.73 6.40
C LEU A 313 -30.07 -1.36 5.02
N ARG A 314 -30.83 -2.46 4.94
CA ARG A 314 -31.10 -3.16 3.66
C ARG A 314 -31.95 -2.31 2.73
N ASP A 315 -32.81 -1.45 3.26
CA ASP A 315 -33.63 -0.54 2.46
C ASP A 315 -32.78 0.60 1.88
N ILE A 316 -32.00 1.30 2.73
CA ILE A 316 -31.28 2.51 2.31
C ILE A 316 -30.06 2.23 1.43
N VAL A 317 -29.52 1.00 1.45
CA VAL A 317 -28.26 0.68 0.76
C VAL A 317 -28.35 0.82 -0.76
N ALA A 318 -29.55 0.67 -1.33
CA ALA A 318 -29.78 0.83 -2.77
C ALA A 318 -29.88 2.31 -3.20
N GLU A 319 -30.00 3.24 -2.25
CA GLU A 319 -30.19 4.65 -2.52
C GLU A 319 -28.84 5.39 -2.63
N ALA A 320 -28.77 6.41 -3.47
CA ALA A 320 -27.62 7.31 -3.49
C ALA A 320 -27.56 8.14 -2.19
N PRO A 321 -26.38 8.37 -1.58
CA PRO A 321 -25.05 7.97 -2.03
C PRO A 321 -24.56 6.62 -1.47
N TYR A 322 -25.41 5.86 -0.80
CA TYR A 322 -25.07 4.62 -0.10
C TYR A 322 -24.76 3.47 -1.05
N ASP A 323 -25.40 3.45 -2.23
CA ASP A 323 -25.18 2.48 -3.30
C ASP A 323 -23.70 2.37 -3.71
N LYS A 324 -22.98 3.49 -3.78
CA LYS A 324 -21.56 3.52 -4.16
C LYS A 324 -20.66 2.89 -3.09
N ALA A 325 -20.96 3.17 -1.82
CA ALA A 325 -20.25 2.57 -0.70
C ALA A 325 -20.47 1.05 -0.67
N TYR A 326 -21.70 0.61 -0.96
CA TYR A 326 -22.03 -0.81 -1.05
C TYR A 326 -21.35 -1.50 -2.23
N LYS A 327 -21.37 -0.90 -3.43
CA LYS A 327 -20.65 -1.43 -4.60
C LYS A 327 -19.16 -1.64 -4.34
N THR A 328 -18.53 -0.73 -3.60
CA THR A 328 -17.12 -0.86 -3.21
C THR A 328 -16.93 -1.99 -2.20
N LEU A 329 -17.83 -2.11 -1.22
CA LEU A 329 -17.81 -3.21 -0.25
C LEU A 329 -17.96 -4.57 -0.94
N THR A 330 -18.94 -4.71 -1.84
CA THR A 330 -19.21 -5.97 -2.55
C THR A 330 -18.09 -6.34 -3.51
N ALA A 331 -17.50 -5.37 -4.23
CA ALA A 331 -16.33 -5.64 -5.07
C ALA A 331 -15.14 -6.19 -4.26
N ASN A 332 -14.89 -5.65 -3.06
CA ASN A 332 -13.87 -6.18 -2.16
C ASN A 332 -14.24 -7.56 -1.61
N ALA A 333 -15.52 -7.81 -1.33
CA ALA A 333 -16.01 -9.11 -0.89
C ALA A 333 -15.87 -10.16 -2.01
N ASP A 334 -16.17 -9.81 -3.25
CA ASP A 334 -15.99 -10.67 -4.44
C ASP A 334 -14.53 -11.05 -4.63
N ALA A 335 -13.61 -10.08 -4.50
CA ALA A 335 -12.17 -10.35 -4.56
C ALA A 335 -11.72 -11.33 -3.45
N ALA A 336 -12.28 -11.20 -2.24
CA ALA A 336 -11.93 -12.06 -1.11
C ALA A 336 -12.50 -13.50 -1.21
N LEU A 337 -13.41 -13.79 -2.14
CA LEU A 337 -13.95 -15.14 -2.32
C LEU A 337 -12.91 -16.16 -2.79
N GLY A 338 -11.89 -15.71 -3.54
CA GLY A 338 -10.80 -16.56 -4.03
C GLY A 338 -9.60 -16.67 -3.09
N ASP A 339 -9.61 -15.96 -1.97
CA ASP A 339 -8.47 -15.89 -1.06
C ASP A 339 -8.49 -17.00 0.01
N GLU A 340 -7.31 -17.46 0.41
CA GLU A 340 -7.15 -18.39 1.54
C GLU A 340 -6.94 -17.65 2.88
N PRO A 341 -7.49 -18.16 4.00
CA PRO A 341 -7.23 -17.62 5.33
C PRO A 341 -5.75 -17.72 5.73
N ASN A 342 -5.21 -16.66 6.33
CA ASN A 342 -3.82 -16.55 6.74
C ASN A 342 -3.66 -16.24 8.24
N PRO A 343 -4.14 -17.10 9.15
CA PRO A 343 -4.10 -16.83 10.58
C PRO A 343 -2.69 -16.91 11.18
N LEU A 344 -2.45 -16.10 12.21
CA LEU A 344 -1.28 -16.19 13.10
C LEU A 344 -1.61 -17.01 14.35
N GLU A 345 -0.60 -17.64 14.94
CA GLU A 345 -0.74 -18.25 16.27
C GLU A 345 -0.84 -17.19 17.38
N GLU A 346 -0.06 -16.11 17.28
CA GLU A 346 -0.08 -14.99 18.24
C GLU A 346 0.03 -13.67 17.49
N ILE A 347 -0.67 -12.65 17.97
CA ILE A 347 -0.61 -11.28 17.43
C ILE A 347 0.46 -10.51 18.19
N ILE A 348 1.54 -10.12 17.50
CA ILE A 348 2.65 -9.35 18.07
C ILE A 348 2.61 -7.94 17.48
N TYR A 349 2.10 -6.98 18.26
CA TYR A 349 1.80 -5.64 17.74
C TYR A 349 2.11 -4.52 18.74
N GLU A 350 1.56 -4.61 19.94
CA GLU A 350 1.74 -3.64 21.02
C GLU A 350 3.18 -3.62 21.53
N GLY A 351 3.62 -2.48 22.06
CA GLY A 351 4.98 -2.30 22.56
C GLY A 351 6.05 -2.06 21.49
N HIS A 352 5.76 -2.30 20.22
CA HIS A 352 6.71 -2.14 19.12
C HIS A 352 6.56 -0.79 18.37
N VAL A 353 7.68 -0.30 17.85
CA VAL A 353 7.71 0.80 16.88
C VAL A 353 7.06 0.37 15.55
N SER A 354 6.60 1.32 14.74
CA SER A 354 5.72 1.05 13.58
C SER A 354 6.39 0.27 12.43
N ASN A 355 7.71 0.13 12.46
CA ASN A 355 8.51 -0.58 11.48
C ASN A 355 9.20 -1.83 12.05
N HIS A 356 8.80 -2.27 13.24
CA HIS A 356 9.36 -3.49 13.83
C HIS A 356 8.99 -4.72 12.98
N PRO A 357 9.92 -5.65 12.70
CA PRO A 357 9.65 -6.82 11.87
C PRO A 357 8.44 -7.64 12.29
N ASP A 358 8.27 -7.91 13.58
CA ASP A 358 7.11 -8.66 14.09
C ASP A 358 5.79 -7.92 13.89
N ARG A 359 5.82 -6.59 13.97
CA ARG A 359 4.65 -5.74 13.74
C ARG A 359 4.29 -5.73 12.25
N LEU A 360 5.29 -5.58 11.37
CA LEU A 360 5.14 -5.69 9.91
C LEU A 360 4.53 -7.03 9.52
N ASN A 361 5.08 -8.13 10.05
CA ASN A 361 4.54 -9.46 9.84
C ASN A 361 3.08 -9.53 10.31
N THR A 362 2.80 -9.11 11.54
CA THR A 362 1.44 -9.11 12.09
C THR A 362 0.45 -8.34 11.22
N VAL A 363 0.79 -7.13 10.75
CA VAL A 363 -0.13 -6.33 9.91
C VAL A 363 -0.44 -7.00 8.57
N ARG A 364 0.50 -7.74 7.99
CA ARG A 364 0.24 -8.51 6.76
C ARG A 364 -0.82 -9.60 6.97
N HIS A 365 -0.76 -10.31 8.10
CA HIS A 365 -1.76 -11.32 8.44
C HIS A 365 -3.11 -10.69 8.81
N LEU A 366 -3.09 -9.53 9.48
CA LEU A 366 -4.32 -8.81 9.86
C LEU A 366 -5.13 -8.29 8.66
N GLN A 367 -4.63 -8.37 7.42
CA GLN A 367 -5.44 -8.09 6.24
C GLN A 367 -6.68 -8.99 6.14
N ASP A 368 -6.64 -10.19 6.73
CA ASP A 368 -7.80 -11.05 6.87
C ASP A 368 -8.95 -10.36 7.61
N MET A 369 -8.67 -9.49 8.58
CA MET A 369 -9.72 -8.74 9.29
C MET A 369 -10.47 -7.79 8.36
N ASN A 370 -9.80 -7.22 7.35
CA ASN A 370 -10.48 -6.40 6.34
C ASN A 370 -11.38 -7.26 5.45
N LYS A 371 -10.91 -8.45 5.06
CA LYS A 371 -11.69 -9.42 4.27
C LYS A 371 -12.93 -9.89 5.04
N ILE A 372 -12.75 -10.35 6.28
CA ILE A 372 -13.84 -10.74 7.19
C ILE A 372 -14.86 -9.62 7.31
N TYR A 373 -14.42 -8.37 7.54
CA TYR A 373 -15.32 -7.22 7.61
C TYR A 373 -16.15 -7.05 6.34
N THR A 374 -15.50 -7.08 5.16
CA THR A 374 -16.18 -6.88 3.87
C THR A 374 -17.17 -8.01 3.56
N LEU A 375 -16.74 -9.27 3.73
CA LEU A 375 -17.56 -10.46 3.50
C LEU A 375 -18.77 -10.51 4.45
N THR A 376 -18.56 -10.20 5.74
CA THR A 376 -19.65 -10.18 6.74
C THR A 376 -20.76 -9.21 6.34
N TRP A 377 -20.39 -7.97 6.00
CA TRP A 377 -21.40 -6.98 5.62
C TRP A 377 -22.03 -7.26 4.25
N ALA A 378 -21.26 -7.76 3.27
CA ALA A 378 -21.79 -8.14 1.97
C ALA A 378 -22.85 -9.25 2.11
N GLY A 379 -22.55 -10.30 2.88
CA GLY A 379 -23.49 -11.39 3.19
C GLY A 379 -24.70 -10.89 3.96
N PHE A 380 -24.51 -10.10 5.01
CA PHE A 380 -25.60 -9.58 5.84
C PHE A 380 -26.64 -8.76 5.05
N VAL A 381 -26.17 -7.93 4.11
CA VAL A 381 -27.03 -7.05 3.31
C VAL A 381 -27.67 -7.79 2.14
N SER A 382 -26.90 -8.58 1.40
CA SER A 382 -27.40 -9.28 0.20
C SER A 382 -28.23 -10.51 0.52
N GLY A 383 -27.98 -11.17 1.65
CA GLY A 383 -28.47 -12.51 1.95
C GLY A 383 -27.81 -13.62 1.11
N ASP A 384 -26.79 -13.31 0.31
CA ASP A 384 -26.06 -14.30 -0.47
C ASP A 384 -25.11 -15.09 0.44
N SER A 385 -25.43 -16.37 0.62
CA SER A 385 -24.73 -17.27 1.53
C SER A 385 -23.25 -17.45 1.19
N LYS A 386 -22.80 -17.15 -0.05
CA LYS A 386 -21.39 -17.33 -0.42
C LYS A 386 -20.46 -16.41 0.39
N TYR A 387 -20.89 -15.18 0.66
CA TYR A 387 -20.08 -14.22 1.42
C TYR A 387 -20.05 -14.59 2.91
N GLY A 388 -21.20 -14.96 3.47
CA GLY A 388 -21.31 -15.43 4.85
C GLY A 388 -20.47 -16.68 5.08
N ALA A 389 -20.59 -17.68 4.20
CA ALA A 389 -19.78 -18.91 4.25
C ALA A 389 -18.27 -18.61 4.21
N LYS A 390 -17.81 -17.74 3.31
CA LYS A 390 -16.39 -17.37 3.24
C LYS A 390 -15.92 -16.60 4.48
N ALA A 391 -16.72 -15.67 5.00
CA ALA A 391 -16.40 -15.00 6.26
C ALA A 391 -16.27 -16.00 7.43
N ILE A 392 -17.16 -16.98 7.52
CA ILE A 392 -17.13 -18.04 8.53
C ILE A 392 -15.85 -18.87 8.41
N GLU A 393 -15.43 -19.23 7.18
CA GLU A 393 -14.19 -19.95 6.91
C GLU A 393 -12.96 -19.21 7.48
N PHE A 394 -12.82 -17.92 7.20
CA PHE A 394 -11.74 -17.09 7.76
C PHE A 394 -11.80 -17.04 9.29
N VAL A 395 -12.98 -16.80 9.88
CA VAL A 395 -13.15 -16.73 11.33
C VAL A 395 -12.79 -18.06 11.99
N GLU A 396 -13.21 -19.18 11.40
CA GLU A 396 -12.91 -20.53 11.88
C GLU A 396 -11.40 -20.82 11.83
N ALA A 397 -10.72 -20.43 10.74
CA ALA A 397 -9.27 -20.57 10.63
C ALA A 397 -8.51 -19.78 11.71
N TRP A 398 -8.92 -18.53 11.96
CA TRP A 398 -8.37 -17.71 13.05
C TRP A 398 -8.68 -18.29 14.43
N ALA A 399 -9.90 -18.77 14.66
CA ALA A 399 -10.28 -19.38 15.94
C ALA A 399 -9.51 -20.67 16.25
N LYS A 400 -9.17 -21.46 15.23
CA LYS A 400 -8.39 -22.70 15.37
C LYS A 400 -6.92 -22.44 15.72
N LYS A 401 -6.32 -21.38 15.16
CA LYS A 401 -4.86 -21.15 15.24
C LYS A 401 -4.46 -20.07 16.24
N CYS A 402 -5.20 -18.96 16.30
CA CYS A 402 -4.81 -17.78 17.05
C CYS A 402 -5.15 -17.93 18.54
N LYS A 403 -4.15 -17.84 19.41
CA LYS A 403 -4.30 -17.86 20.86
C LYS A 403 -4.35 -16.41 21.36
N PRO A 404 -5.39 -16.02 22.11
CA PRO A 404 -5.44 -14.67 22.66
C PRO A 404 -4.35 -14.48 23.72
N SER A 405 -3.61 -13.39 23.59
CA SER A 405 -2.40 -13.12 24.37
C SER A 405 -2.70 -12.56 25.77
N GLY A 406 -3.91 -12.04 26.00
CA GLY A 406 -4.22 -11.24 27.19
C GLY A 406 -3.69 -9.80 27.11
N ASN A 407 -2.99 -9.43 26.03
CA ASN A 407 -2.65 -8.04 25.71
C ASN A 407 -3.89 -7.38 25.07
N ASP A 408 -4.37 -6.30 25.69
CA ASP A 408 -5.62 -5.66 25.26
C ASP A 408 -5.52 -4.97 23.90
N VAL A 409 -4.34 -4.55 23.45
CA VAL A 409 -4.18 -3.95 22.12
C VAL A 409 -4.08 -5.02 21.04
N ASN A 410 -3.32 -6.10 21.29
CA ASN A 410 -3.17 -7.21 20.36
C ASN A 410 -4.51 -7.92 20.14
N ASP A 411 -5.18 -8.32 21.22
CA ASP A 411 -6.43 -9.09 21.12
C ASP A 411 -7.58 -8.23 20.57
N ASN A 412 -7.50 -6.91 20.66
CA ASN A 412 -8.48 -6.00 20.02
C ASN A 412 -8.48 -6.09 18.49
N LYS A 413 -7.43 -6.64 17.88
CA LYS A 413 -7.39 -6.90 16.44
C LYS A 413 -8.35 -8.02 16.01
N LEU A 414 -8.76 -8.88 16.96
CA LEU A 414 -9.72 -9.98 16.75
C LEU A 414 -11.18 -9.53 16.88
N LEU A 415 -11.45 -8.24 17.17
CA LEU A 415 -12.80 -7.73 17.36
C LEU A 415 -13.67 -7.94 16.11
N THR A 416 -13.08 -7.86 14.91
CA THR A 416 -13.79 -8.13 13.67
C THR A 416 -14.26 -9.59 13.58
N CYS A 417 -13.47 -10.55 14.06
CA CYS A 417 -13.90 -11.96 14.14
C CYS A 417 -15.08 -12.13 15.11
N MET A 418 -15.04 -11.49 16.28
CA MET A 418 -16.15 -11.51 17.25
C MET A 418 -17.42 -10.90 16.66
N PHE A 419 -17.29 -9.85 15.85
CA PHE A 419 -18.41 -9.22 15.16
C PHE A 419 -18.97 -10.08 14.04
N ALA A 420 -18.13 -10.70 13.21
CA ALA A 420 -18.59 -11.68 12.22
C ALA A 420 -19.29 -12.88 12.90
N TYR A 421 -18.76 -13.34 14.04
CA TYR A 421 -19.42 -14.37 14.86
C TYR A 421 -20.82 -13.96 15.32
N HIS A 422 -21.00 -12.70 15.70
CA HIS A 422 -22.31 -12.14 16.04
C HIS A 422 -23.26 -12.13 14.85
N MET A 423 -22.82 -11.52 13.74
CA MET A 423 -23.67 -11.21 12.58
C MET A 423 -24.10 -12.46 11.81
N LEU A 424 -23.20 -13.43 11.69
CA LEU A 424 -23.40 -14.64 10.89
C LEU A 424 -23.75 -15.85 11.76
N ARG A 425 -24.07 -15.64 13.03
CA ARG A 425 -24.29 -16.73 13.99
C ARG A 425 -25.33 -17.70 13.48
N ASP A 426 -26.43 -17.22 12.90
CA ASP A 426 -27.52 -18.08 12.45
C ASP A 426 -27.16 -18.96 11.24
N GLU A 427 -26.19 -18.54 10.43
CA GLU A 427 -25.65 -19.29 9.29
C GLU A 427 -24.65 -20.39 9.71
N MET A 428 -24.07 -20.29 10.91
CA MET A 428 -23.06 -21.26 11.37
C MET A 428 -23.66 -22.61 11.78
N THR A 429 -22.93 -23.68 11.46
CA THR A 429 -23.23 -25.02 11.97
C THR A 429 -23.10 -25.11 13.49
N LYS A 430 -23.69 -26.13 14.12
CA LYS A 430 -23.55 -26.38 15.57
C LYS A 430 -22.08 -26.53 15.99
N ALA A 431 -21.26 -27.18 15.16
CA ALA A 431 -19.83 -27.36 15.44
C ALA A 431 -19.07 -26.02 15.39
N GLN A 432 -19.30 -25.22 14.35
CA GLN A 432 -18.69 -23.88 14.24
C GLN A 432 -19.10 -22.97 15.40
N LYS A 433 -20.40 -22.94 15.76
CA LYS A 433 -20.90 -22.18 16.91
C LYS A 433 -20.15 -22.53 18.20
N LYS A 434 -19.91 -23.83 18.42
CA LYS A 434 -19.24 -24.36 19.60
C LYS A 434 -17.75 -24.00 19.62
N GLU A 435 -17.02 -24.26 18.53
CA GLU A 435 -15.57 -24.03 18.48
C GLU A 435 -15.23 -22.53 18.49
N ILE A 436 -15.90 -21.72 17.66
CA ILE A 436 -15.68 -20.27 17.62
C ILE A 436 -16.17 -19.64 18.94
N GLY A 437 -17.30 -20.07 19.50
CA GLY A 437 -17.80 -19.59 20.79
C GLY A 437 -16.84 -19.88 21.95
N LYS A 438 -16.25 -21.08 21.98
CA LYS A 438 -15.19 -21.42 22.95
C LYS A 438 -13.98 -20.49 22.82
N TRP A 439 -13.57 -20.19 21.59
CA TRP A 439 -12.47 -19.25 21.34
C TRP A 439 -12.83 -17.82 21.77
N VAL A 440 -14.02 -17.31 21.42
CA VAL A 440 -14.55 -16.00 21.86
C VAL A 440 -14.57 -15.90 23.38
N LYS A 441 -15.05 -16.95 24.07
CA LYS A 441 -15.03 -17.01 25.54
C LYS A 441 -13.60 -16.90 26.09
N SER A 442 -12.64 -17.60 25.48
CA SER A 442 -11.23 -17.58 25.90
C SER A 442 -10.60 -16.19 25.80
N ILE A 443 -10.98 -15.38 24.79
CA ILE A 443 -10.57 -13.97 24.68
C ILE A 443 -11.05 -13.19 25.91
N GLY A 444 -12.33 -13.34 26.29
CA GLY A 444 -12.87 -12.72 27.49
C GLY A 444 -12.17 -13.20 28.76
N ASP A 445 -11.87 -14.50 28.86
CA ASP A 445 -11.23 -15.12 30.04
C ASP A 445 -9.84 -14.55 30.29
N VAL A 446 -8.97 -14.51 29.28
CA VAL A 446 -7.60 -14.00 29.43
C VAL A 446 -7.58 -12.50 29.73
N GLN A 447 -8.50 -11.73 29.14
CA GLN A 447 -8.62 -10.30 29.39
C GLN A 447 -9.13 -10.01 30.81
N GLN A 448 -10.12 -10.76 31.30
CA GLN A 448 -10.62 -10.63 32.67
C GLN A 448 -9.58 -11.07 33.70
N LYS A 449 -8.85 -12.16 33.44
CA LYS A 449 -7.71 -12.60 34.28
C LYS A 449 -6.64 -11.50 34.42
N GLY A 450 -6.38 -10.76 33.35
CA GLY A 450 -5.45 -9.63 33.38
C GLY A 450 -6.00 -8.35 34.00
N TRP A 451 -7.26 -8.30 34.45
CA TRP A 451 -7.88 -7.07 34.95
C TRP A 451 -7.20 -6.55 36.23
N LYS A 452 -7.10 -5.22 36.36
CA LYS A 452 -6.69 -4.54 37.59
C LYS A 452 -7.59 -3.32 37.79
N ASP A 453 -8.09 -3.13 39.00
CA ASP A 453 -9.10 -2.10 39.29
C ASP A 453 -8.58 -0.65 39.16
N ASN A 454 -7.27 -0.44 39.09
CA ASN A 454 -6.65 0.86 38.86
C ASN A 454 -6.33 1.16 37.38
N LYS A 455 -6.75 0.30 36.44
CA LYS A 455 -6.57 0.55 35.01
C LYS A 455 -7.41 1.73 34.54
N ARG A 456 -6.84 2.53 33.63
CA ARG A 456 -7.44 3.73 33.04
C ARG A 456 -6.98 3.94 31.61
N GLY A 457 -7.59 4.90 30.92
CA GLY A 457 -7.24 5.23 29.54
C GLY A 457 -7.71 4.20 28.51
N ASN A 458 -7.16 4.33 27.31
CA ASN A 458 -7.56 3.55 26.14
C ASN A 458 -7.31 2.04 26.32
N HIS A 459 -6.29 1.63 27.08
CA HIS A 459 -5.99 0.23 27.41
C HIS A 459 -7.07 -0.38 28.31
N ALA A 460 -7.56 0.38 29.31
CA ALA A 460 -8.68 -0.07 30.16
C ALA A 460 -9.95 -0.27 29.34
N GLY A 461 -10.26 0.67 28.44
CA GLY A 461 -11.40 0.57 27.52
C GLY A 461 -11.30 -0.61 26.57
N LYS A 462 -10.14 -0.80 25.93
CA LYS A 462 -9.88 -1.93 25.03
C LYS A 462 -10.09 -3.28 25.72
N ARG A 463 -9.58 -3.43 26.95
CA ARG A 463 -9.75 -4.63 27.76
C ARG A 463 -11.20 -4.86 28.14
N LEU A 464 -11.85 -3.86 28.74
CA LEU A 464 -13.23 -3.96 29.20
C LEU A 464 -14.19 -4.26 28.04
N LYS A 465 -13.96 -3.65 26.87
CA LYS A 465 -14.70 -3.92 25.65
C LYS A 465 -14.63 -5.39 25.23
N LEU A 466 -13.44 -6.00 25.21
CA LEU A 466 -13.30 -7.42 24.85
C LEU A 466 -14.04 -8.33 25.84
N ILE A 467 -13.90 -8.06 27.14
CA ILE A 467 -14.60 -8.82 28.19
C ILE A 467 -16.11 -8.71 28.02
N TYR A 468 -16.62 -7.48 27.89
CA TYR A 468 -18.06 -7.24 27.80
C TYR A 468 -18.64 -7.83 26.51
N PHE A 469 -17.94 -7.70 25.38
CA PHE A 469 -18.43 -8.22 24.12
C PHE A 469 -18.43 -9.75 24.10
N ALA A 470 -17.36 -10.40 24.58
CA ALA A 470 -17.34 -11.85 24.72
C ALA A 470 -18.47 -12.36 25.65
N ALA A 471 -18.72 -11.65 26.76
CA ALA A 471 -19.80 -11.97 27.68
C ALA A 471 -21.18 -11.88 27.01
N TYR A 472 -21.40 -10.81 26.23
CA TYR A 472 -22.65 -10.60 25.50
C TYR A 472 -22.88 -11.70 24.46
N LEU A 473 -21.86 -12.03 23.66
CA LEU A 473 -21.97 -13.05 22.61
C LEU A 473 -22.22 -14.45 23.17
N GLU A 474 -21.61 -14.79 24.30
CA GLU A 474 -21.77 -16.09 24.94
C GLU A 474 -22.89 -16.13 26.00
N ASN A 475 -23.68 -15.05 26.13
CA ASN A 475 -24.75 -14.91 27.11
C ASN A 475 -24.30 -15.20 28.56
N ASP A 476 -23.07 -14.82 28.90
CA ASP A 476 -22.48 -14.95 30.24
C ASP A 476 -22.98 -13.81 31.13
N LYS A 477 -24.14 -14.03 31.77
CA LYS A 477 -24.85 -13.03 32.58
C LYS A 477 -24.00 -12.51 33.75
N ASP A 478 -23.18 -13.35 34.36
CA ASP A 478 -22.35 -12.97 35.50
C ASP A 478 -21.19 -12.09 35.06
N ARG A 479 -20.55 -12.43 33.93
CA ARG A 479 -19.51 -11.58 33.33
C ARG A 479 -20.06 -10.26 32.79
N ILE A 480 -21.29 -10.24 32.27
CA ILE A 480 -21.97 -8.99 31.89
C ILE A 480 -22.14 -8.07 33.11
N LYS A 481 -22.70 -8.60 34.22
CA LYS A 481 -22.86 -7.83 35.47
C LYS A 481 -21.51 -7.34 35.99
N TRP A 482 -20.50 -8.21 35.96
CA TRP A 482 -19.14 -7.85 36.35
C TRP A 482 -18.60 -6.71 35.49
N ALA A 483 -18.69 -6.81 34.17
CA ALA A 483 -18.18 -5.78 33.25
C ALA A 483 -18.90 -4.44 33.48
N GLN A 484 -20.23 -4.46 33.62
CA GLN A 484 -21.03 -3.28 33.94
C GLN A 484 -20.61 -2.62 35.25
N SER A 485 -20.30 -3.40 36.29
CA SER A 485 -19.79 -2.88 37.57
C SER A 485 -18.41 -2.19 37.46
N LYS A 486 -17.65 -2.48 36.40
CA LYS A 486 -16.33 -1.88 36.14
C LYS A 486 -16.39 -0.64 35.26
N ILE A 487 -17.48 -0.40 34.52
CA ILE A 487 -17.61 0.76 33.62
C ILE A 487 -17.44 2.07 34.39
N GLN A 488 -18.17 2.26 35.49
CA GLN A 488 -18.10 3.48 36.31
C GLN A 488 -16.66 3.77 36.74
N LYS A 489 -15.98 2.77 37.33
CA LYS A 489 -14.58 2.89 37.76
C LYS A 489 -13.63 3.33 36.64
N VAL A 490 -13.82 2.78 35.43
CA VAL A 490 -12.99 3.17 34.29
C VAL A 490 -13.28 4.60 33.85
N TRP A 491 -14.55 5.03 33.90
CA TRP A 491 -14.96 6.39 33.53
C TRP A 491 -14.36 7.39 34.50
N ASP A 492 -14.48 7.15 35.81
CA ASP A 492 -13.94 8.00 36.88
C ASP A 492 -12.43 8.25 36.74
N LEU A 493 -11.69 7.23 36.29
CA LEU A 493 -10.24 7.32 36.13
C LEU A 493 -9.79 7.83 34.75
N THR A 494 -10.69 7.94 33.77
CA THR A 494 -10.33 8.16 32.35
C THR A 494 -10.93 9.41 31.74
N LEU A 495 -12.16 9.78 32.13
CA LEU A 495 -12.91 10.90 31.56
C LEU A 495 -12.89 12.06 32.55
N PHE A 496 -12.70 13.28 32.05
CA PHE A 496 -12.69 14.48 32.88
C PHE A 496 -13.88 15.38 32.58
N ALA A 497 -14.27 16.19 33.56
CA ALA A 497 -15.40 17.13 33.47
C ALA A 497 -15.34 18.06 32.24
N ASN A 498 -14.13 18.46 31.85
CA ASN A 498 -13.88 19.36 30.71
C ASN A 498 -13.89 18.63 29.35
N GLY A 499 -14.18 17.32 29.33
CA GLY A 499 -14.21 16.48 28.14
C GLY A 499 -12.85 15.94 27.72
N GLU A 500 -11.74 16.33 28.34
CA GLU A 500 -10.46 15.68 28.06
C GLU A 500 -10.45 14.23 28.55
N THR A 501 -9.56 13.42 27.97
CA THR A 501 -9.31 12.05 28.42
C THR A 501 -7.94 11.92 29.08
N TYR A 502 -7.78 10.90 29.91
CA TYR A 502 -6.49 10.54 30.50
C TYR A 502 -5.36 10.42 29.48
N ASP A 503 -5.62 9.80 28.32
CA ASP A 503 -4.60 9.60 27.29
C ASP A 503 -4.21 10.90 26.61
N LEU A 504 -5.14 11.84 26.39
CA LEU A 504 -4.82 13.15 25.85
C LEU A 504 -3.81 13.87 26.76
N LYS A 505 -4.09 13.91 28.08
CA LYS A 505 -3.19 14.57 29.05
C LYS A 505 -1.80 13.93 29.15
N ARG A 506 -1.67 12.62 28.87
CA ARG A 506 -0.37 11.93 28.90
C ARG A 506 0.41 12.00 27.60
N ARG A 507 -0.29 11.92 26.48
CA ARG A 507 0.33 11.72 25.16
C ARG A 507 0.37 13.00 24.35
N ASP A 508 -0.36 14.03 24.80
CA ASP A 508 -0.52 15.29 24.09
C ASP A 508 -0.99 15.08 22.64
N ALA A 509 -1.98 14.20 22.50
CA ALA A 509 -2.38 13.64 21.22
C ALA A 509 -3.89 13.40 21.12
N LEU A 510 -4.57 14.12 20.21
CA LEU A 510 -5.99 13.88 19.90
C LEU A 510 -6.20 12.52 19.26
N SER A 511 -5.21 11.99 18.56
CA SER A 511 -5.23 10.60 18.06
C SER A 511 -5.45 9.59 19.19
N TYR A 512 -4.84 9.81 20.36
CA TYR A 512 -5.05 8.97 21.54
C TYR A 512 -6.29 9.34 22.36
N HIS A 513 -6.71 10.61 22.33
CA HIS A 513 -8.05 10.97 22.80
C HIS A 513 -9.13 10.13 22.11
N PHE A 514 -9.12 10.07 20.78
CA PHE A 514 -10.05 9.24 20.01
C PHE A 514 -9.79 7.73 20.12
N SER A 515 -8.57 7.29 20.43
CA SER A 515 -8.33 5.89 20.79
C SER A 515 -9.13 5.46 22.03
N THR A 516 -9.20 6.34 23.03
CA THR A 516 -9.99 6.14 24.25
C THR A 516 -11.48 6.19 23.95
N VAL A 517 -11.92 7.28 23.31
CA VAL A 517 -13.34 7.52 23.01
C VAL A 517 -13.91 6.41 22.14
N ARG A 518 -13.21 5.93 21.09
CA ARG A 518 -13.68 4.82 20.26
C ARG A 518 -13.86 3.51 21.03
N ALA A 519 -12.98 3.21 21.99
CA ALA A 519 -13.12 2.02 22.81
C ALA A 519 -14.39 2.10 23.69
N PHE A 520 -14.68 3.27 24.24
CA PHE A 520 -15.86 3.49 25.08
C PHE A 520 -17.16 3.59 24.28
N LEU A 521 -17.13 4.18 23.09
CA LEU A 521 -18.27 4.17 22.17
C LEU A 521 -18.68 2.72 21.83
N GLN A 522 -17.73 1.84 21.59
CA GLN A 522 -18.03 0.42 21.35
C GLN A 522 -18.64 -0.27 22.59
N ILE A 523 -18.21 0.08 23.81
CA ILE A 523 -18.86 -0.36 25.05
C ILE A 523 -20.30 0.16 25.11
N ALA A 524 -20.53 1.42 24.76
CA ALA A 524 -21.87 2.00 24.70
C ALA A 524 -22.76 1.33 23.64
N HIS A 525 -22.20 0.90 22.50
CA HIS A 525 -22.92 0.13 21.48
C HIS A 525 -23.40 -1.22 22.02
N ILE A 526 -22.56 -1.93 22.78
CA ILE A 526 -22.96 -3.18 23.46
C ILE A 526 -24.03 -2.89 24.53
N GLY A 527 -23.84 -1.83 25.34
CA GLY A 527 -24.81 -1.40 26.34
C GLY A 527 -26.17 -1.06 25.75
N ARG A 528 -26.20 -0.41 24.58
CA ARG A 528 -27.42 -0.04 23.84
C ARG A 528 -28.28 -1.25 23.50
N LEU A 529 -27.65 -2.37 23.13
CA LEU A 529 -28.35 -3.64 22.89
C LEU A 529 -28.87 -4.27 24.18
N ALA A 530 -28.24 -3.96 25.33
CA ALA A 530 -28.67 -4.39 26.67
C ALA A 530 -29.56 -3.37 27.39
N GLY A 531 -30.06 -2.33 26.69
CA GLY A 531 -30.91 -1.29 27.28
C GLY A 531 -30.20 -0.35 28.27
N LYS A 532 -28.89 -0.17 28.14
CA LYS A 532 -28.07 0.73 28.97
C LYS A 532 -27.51 1.88 28.15
N ASP A 533 -27.60 3.09 28.68
CA ASP A 533 -27.01 4.29 28.10
C ASP A 533 -25.67 4.61 28.76
N HIS A 534 -24.60 3.99 28.25
CA HIS A 534 -23.24 4.31 28.69
C HIS A 534 -22.65 5.55 27.99
N TYR A 535 -23.35 6.11 26.99
CA TYR A 535 -22.87 7.29 26.25
C TYR A 535 -23.02 8.56 27.10
N ASN A 536 -24.20 8.72 27.71
CA ASN A 536 -24.51 9.85 28.60
C ASN A 536 -24.17 9.58 30.07
N GLN A 537 -23.74 8.36 30.42
CA GLN A 537 -23.31 8.04 31.78
C GLN A 537 -22.11 8.91 32.19
N GLU A 538 -22.27 9.63 33.30
CA GLU A 538 -21.21 10.48 33.86
C GLU A 538 -20.33 9.69 34.85
N ALA A 539 -19.04 10.01 34.82
CA ALA A 539 -18.09 9.76 35.89
C ALA A 539 -18.46 10.59 37.13
N ASP A 540 -17.96 10.20 38.30
CA ASP A 540 -18.16 10.95 39.56
C ASP A 540 -17.64 12.40 39.48
N ASN A 541 -16.64 12.63 38.64
CA ASN A 541 -16.08 13.95 38.38
C ASN A 541 -16.86 14.74 37.31
N GLY A 542 -17.97 14.23 36.79
CA GLY A 542 -18.79 14.82 35.74
C GLY A 542 -18.28 14.60 34.31
N GLY A 543 -17.23 13.82 34.07
CA GLY A 543 -16.78 13.47 32.72
C GLY A 543 -17.69 12.45 32.04
N SER A 544 -17.83 12.49 30.71
CA SER A 544 -18.64 11.50 29.97
C SER A 544 -18.11 11.29 28.55
N ILE A 545 -18.60 10.25 27.85
CA ILE A 545 -18.25 10.04 26.44
C ILE A 545 -18.74 11.23 25.61
N ALA A 546 -19.99 11.68 25.86
CA ALA A 546 -20.58 12.83 25.19
C ALA A 546 -19.70 14.09 25.32
N LYS A 547 -19.31 14.46 26.56
CA LYS A 547 -18.43 15.61 26.80
C LYS A 547 -17.06 15.45 26.13
N SER A 548 -16.57 14.22 25.99
CA SER A 548 -15.31 13.96 25.28
C SER A 548 -15.42 14.19 23.78
N ILE A 549 -16.55 13.82 23.17
CA ILE A 549 -16.83 14.18 21.77
C ILE A 549 -16.94 15.69 21.63
N ASP A 550 -17.71 16.35 22.51
CA ASP A 550 -17.93 17.80 22.45
C ASP A 550 -16.64 18.60 22.56
N PHE A 551 -15.73 18.18 23.46
CA PHE A 551 -14.40 18.78 23.58
C PHE A 551 -13.63 18.78 22.26
N ALA A 552 -13.73 17.70 21.48
CA ALA A 552 -12.99 17.54 20.23
C ALA A 552 -13.66 18.19 19.01
N LEU A 553 -14.92 18.61 19.10
CA LEU A 553 -15.69 19.17 17.97
C LEU A 553 -15.02 20.40 17.33
N PRO A 554 -14.49 21.40 18.08
CA PRO A 554 -13.81 22.54 17.47
C PRO A 554 -12.61 22.14 16.60
N TYR A 555 -11.86 21.12 17.01
CA TYR A 555 -10.73 20.58 16.23
C TYR A 555 -11.22 19.84 14.98
N ILE A 556 -12.28 19.04 15.11
CA ILE A 556 -12.90 18.34 13.98
C ILE A 556 -13.46 19.32 12.95
N LYS A 557 -14.04 20.44 13.39
CA LYS A 557 -14.57 21.50 12.51
C LYS A 557 -13.47 22.34 11.86
N GLY A 558 -12.23 22.26 12.35
CA GLY A 558 -11.11 23.09 11.90
C GLY A 558 -11.08 24.49 12.52
N GLU A 559 -11.88 24.74 13.56
CA GLU A 559 -11.87 25.98 14.35
C GLU A 559 -10.63 26.06 15.25
N LYS A 560 -10.09 24.89 15.64
CA LYS A 560 -8.84 24.74 16.38
C LYS A 560 -7.90 23.76 15.67
N ILE A 561 -6.60 23.95 15.87
CA ILE A 561 -5.57 23.02 15.42
C ILE A 561 -4.85 22.50 16.67
N HIS A 562 -4.68 21.18 16.77
CA HIS A 562 -3.90 20.55 17.83
C HIS A 562 -2.52 20.14 17.30
N PRO A 563 -1.42 20.65 17.88
CA PRO A 563 -0.08 20.13 17.58
C PRO A 563 0.15 18.84 18.36
N GLU A 564 0.31 17.72 17.66
CA GLU A 564 0.47 16.40 18.27
C GLU A 564 1.86 16.19 18.90
N TRP A 565 1.91 15.41 19.98
CA TRP A 565 3.11 14.86 20.62
C TRP A 565 4.11 15.85 21.21
N VAL A 566 3.79 17.15 21.26
CA VAL A 566 4.72 18.19 21.74
C VAL A 566 5.19 17.89 23.17
N ASN A 567 4.25 17.53 24.05
CA ASN A 567 4.47 17.30 25.46
C ASN A 567 4.21 15.84 25.87
N THR A 568 4.29 14.88 24.94
CA THR A 568 4.08 13.47 25.28
C THR A 568 5.05 13.04 26.39
N ILE A 569 4.53 12.38 27.42
CA ILE A 569 5.35 11.75 28.47
C ILE A 569 5.50 10.23 28.26
N VAL A 570 4.95 9.69 27.17
CA VAL A 570 5.00 8.26 26.88
C VAL A 570 6.26 7.92 26.07
N LYS A 571 7.10 7.06 26.64
CA LYS A 571 8.37 6.64 26.04
C LYS A 571 8.22 6.11 24.62
N LEU A 572 7.25 5.21 24.38
CA LEU A 572 7.05 4.58 23.06
C LEU A 572 6.71 5.61 21.97
N ASP A 573 5.93 6.65 22.28
CA ASP A 573 5.58 7.71 21.31
C ASP A 573 6.85 8.48 20.90
N LYS A 574 7.70 8.81 21.88
CA LYS A 574 9.01 9.42 21.62
C LYS A 574 9.92 8.52 20.80
N GLU A 575 9.93 7.22 21.07
CA GLU A 575 10.77 6.26 20.36
C GLU A 575 10.31 6.02 18.91
N ARG A 576 9.01 6.06 18.63
CA ARG A 576 8.48 5.93 17.26
C ARG A 576 8.97 7.03 16.33
N TRP A 577 9.09 8.25 16.84
CA TRP A 577 9.76 9.33 16.12
C TRP A 577 11.29 9.22 16.20
N ALA A 578 11.86 9.28 17.41
CA ALA A 578 13.31 9.48 17.59
C ALA A 578 14.17 8.28 17.14
N LYS A 579 13.64 7.05 17.18
CA LYS A 579 14.36 5.84 16.79
C LYS A 579 13.87 5.26 15.46
N ALA A 580 12.55 5.24 15.27
CA ALA A 580 11.95 4.66 14.08
C ALA A 580 11.77 5.67 12.95
N GLY A 581 11.80 6.99 13.19
CA GLY A 581 11.60 7.99 12.14
C GLY A 581 10.15 8.13 11.66
N ASP A 582 9.18 7.55 12.36
CA ASP A 582 7.78 7.53 11.93
C ASP A 582 7.19 8.95 11.93
N PRO A 583 6.90 9.54 10.74
CA PRO A 583 6.44 10.92 10.64
C PRO A 583 5.07 11.13 11.27
N TYR A 584 4.30 10.07 11.53
CA TYR A 584 3.04 10.16 12.26
C TYR A 584 3.24 10.67 13.70
N TYR A 585 4.34 10.28 14.33
CA TYR A 585 4.69 10.62 15.73
C TYR A 585 5.58 11.86 15.85
N LYS A 586 5.76 12.63 14.76
CA LYS A 586 6.59 13.83 14.76
C LYS A 586 6.00 14.91 15.68
N PRO A 587 6.74 15.39 16.70
CA PRO A 587 6.26 16.48 17.57
C PRO A 587 5.90 17.74 16.80
N GLY A 588 4.76 18.34 17.15
CA GLY A 588 4.24 19.56 16.51
C GLY A 588 3.48 19.32 15.21
N LYS A 589 3.40 18.07 14.73
CA LYS A 589 2.58 17.73 13.56
C LYS A 589 1.11 18.08 13.84
N PRO A 590 0.42 18.83 12.95
CA PRO A 590 -1.01 19.06 13.12
C PRO A 590 -1.78 17.74 13.11
N TRP A 591 -2.70 17.59 14.06
CA TRP A 591 -3.64 16.46 14.07
C TRP A 591 -4.47 16.42 12.79
N ASP A 592 -4.63 15.24 12.18
CA ASP A 592 -5.51 15.11 11.02
C ASP A 592 -6.96 14.96 11.48
N ARG A 593 -7.75 16.02 11.28
CA ARG A 593 -9.19 16.04 11.59
C ARG A 593 -9.99 14.88 10.98
N TRP A 594 -9.50 14.23 9.92
CA TRP A 594 -10.15 13.03 9.36
C TRP A 594 -10.19 11.86 10.37
N GLU A 595 -9.22 11.77 11.29
CA GLU A 595 -9.22 10.72 12.32
C GLU A 595 -10.44 10.78 13.25
N GLY A 596 -11.07 11.94 13.40
CA GLY A 596 -12.29 12.13 14.20
C GLY A 596 -13.56 11.55 13.54
N TYR A 597 -13.55 11.33 12.21
CA TYR A 597 -14.74 10.94 11.46
C TYR A 597 -15.37 9.63 11.95
N LYS A 598 -14.54 8.60 12.19
CA LYS A 598 -15.02 7.29 12.71
C LYS A 598 -15.72 7.44 14.06
N SER A 599 -15.19 8.29 14.93
CA SER A 599 -15.74 8.53 16.27
C SER A 599 -17.06 9.27 16.21
N LEU A 600 -17.19 10.29 15.34
CA LEU A 600 -18.46 10.97 15.14
C LEU A 600 -19.52 10.03 14.55
N MET A 601 -19.16 9.17 13.61
CA MET A 601 -20.10 8.18 13.07
C MET A 601 -20.59 7.21 14.15
N LEU A 602 -19.70 6.70 15.00
CA LEU A 602 -20.08 5.83 16.12
C LEU A 602 -20.93 6.56 17.17
N ALA A 603 -20.60 7.81 17.48
CA ALA A 603 -21.31 8.64 18.45
C ALA A 603 -22.69 9.09 17.94
N SER A 604 -22.85 9.24 16.62
CA SER A 604 -24.11 9.69 16.02
C SER A 604 -25.31 8.80 16.33
N VAL A 605 -25.06 7.52 16.62
CA VAL A 605 -26.07 6.55 17.04
C VAL A 605 -26.70 6.90 18.40
N PHE A 606 -25.99 7.67 19.23
CA PHE A 606 -26.48 8.16 20.53
C PHE A 606 -26.89 9.63 20.46
N ASP A 607 -26.16 10.42 19.67
CA ASP A 607 -26.45 11.84 19.43
C ASP A 607 -26.47 12.14 17.93
N LYS A 608 -27.68 12.14 17.36
CA LYS A 608 -27.92 12.38 15.93
C LYS A 608 -27.37 13.72 15.44
N SER A 609 -27.16 14.71 16.32
CA SER A 609 -26.64 16.02 15.93
C SER A 609 -25.21 15.93 15.37
N LEU A 610 -24.47 14.87 15.70
CA LEU A 610 -23.09 14.63 15.28
C LEU A 610 -22.95 14.09 13.85
N TYR A 611 -24.02 13.55 13.27
CA TYR A 611 -23.98 12.97 11.92
C TYR A 611 -23.66 14.02 10.85
N ARG A 612 -24.31 15.19 10.93
CA ARG A 612 -24.11 16.28 9.95
C ARG A 612 -22.69 16.87 9.99
N PRO A 613 -22.10 17.18 11.16
CA PRO A 613 -20.68 17.53 11.27
C PRO A 613 -19.74 16.48 10.66
N ALA A 614 -20.03 15.18 10.85
CA ALA A 614 -19.22 14.11 10.27
C ALA A 614 -19.28 14.11 8.73
N GLU A 615 -20.48 14.21 8.16
CA GLU A 615 -20.64 14.29 6.70
C GLU A 615 -20.01 15.56 6.12
N LYS A 616 -20.12 16.70 6.81
CA LYS A 616 -19.43 17.92 6.42
C LYS A 616 -17.91 17.72 6.40
N LEU A 617 -17.33 17.13 7.45
CA LEU A 617 -15.90 16.79 7.49
C LEU A 617 -15.49 15.93 6.29
N ARG A 618 -16.29 14.92 5.94
CA ARG A 618 -16.03 14.04 4.80
C ARG A 618 -16.02 14.80 3.47
N GLN A 619 -16.99 15.68 3.27
CA GLN A 619 -17.10 16.54 2.09
C GLN A 619 -15.93 17.52 2.00
N ASP A 620 -15.62 18.22 3.11
CA ASP A 620 -14.49 19.15 3.20
C ASP A 620 -13.14 18.45 2.88
N LYS A 621 -13.00 17.17 3.22
CA LYS A 621 -11.81 16.34 2.95
C LYS A 621 -11.84 15.62 1.59
N ASN A 622 -12.89 15.81 0.80
CA ASN A 622 -13.13 15.11 -0.46
C ASN A 622 -12.96 13.58 -0.36
N LYS A 623 -13.48 12.98 0.73
CA LYS A 623 -13.40 11.54 0.97
C LYS A 623 -14.64 10.83 0.44
N ALA A 624 -14.44 9.67 -0.18
CA ALA A 624 -15.54 8.76 -0.51
C ALA A 624 -16.29 8.36 0.76
N LEU A 625 -17.59 8.07 0.64
CA LEU A 625 -18.40 7.57 1.74
C LEU A 625 -17.92 6.18 2.15
N PRO A 626 -17.32 6.00 3.34
CA PRO A 626 -16.86 4.69 3.76
C PRO A 626 -18.06 3.86 4.23
N TRP A 627 -17.98 2.54 4.05
CA TRP A 627 -19.09 1.63 4.36
C TRP A 627 -19.67 1.82 5.76
N TYR A 628 -18.84 2.02 6.79
CA TYR A 628 -19.31 2.19 8.17
C TYR A 628 -20.17 3.44 8.42
N ALA A 629 -20.25 4.38 7.48
CA ALA A 629 -21.18 5.51 7.56
C ALA A 629 -22.63 5.10 7.20
N VAL A 630 -22.81 4.01 6.45
CA VAL A 630 -24.13 3.48 6.07
C VAL A 630 -24.86 2.83 7.25
N PRO A 631 -24.27 1.91 8.04
CA PRO A 631 -24.93 1.41 9.24
C PRO A 631 -25.11 2.51 10.29
N ALA A 632 -24.21 3.50 10.38
CA ALA A 632 -24.42 4.68 11.23
C ALA A 632 -25.71 5.43 10.84
N ARG A 633 -25.93 5.66 9.54
CA ARG A 633 -27.16 6.27 9.01
C ARG A 633 -28.40 5.42 9.32
N ALA A 634 -28.29 4.10 9.17
CA ALA A 634 -29.40 3.18 9.42
C ALA A 634 -29.85 3.20 10.89
N SER A 635 -28.94 3.50 11.83
CA SER A 635 -29.28 3.67 13.25
C SER A 635 -29.94 5.02 13.59
N LEU A 636 -30.17 5.91 12.63
CA LEU A 636 -30.82 7.21 12.85
C LEU A 636 -32.30 7.19 12.43
N PRO A 637 -33.19 7.95 13.09
CA PRO A 637 -34.57 8.10 12.65
C PRO A 637 -34.68 8.78 11.28
N ASP A 638 -35.81 8.60 10.60
CA ASP A 638 -36.06 9.28 9.33
C ASP A 638 -36.17 10.79 9.50
N GLY A 639 -35.71 11.54 8.49
CA GLY A 639 -35.61 13.00 8.56
C GLY A 639 -34.44 13.55 9.39
N ALA A 640 -33.68 12.71 10.11
CA ALA A 640 -32.46 13.15 10.83
C ALA A 640 -31.39 13.77 9.91
N VAL A 641 -31.51 13.53 8.60
CA VAL A 641 -30.58 13.98 7.55
C VAL A 641 -31.26 14.95 6.57
N ALA A 642 -32.48 15.43 6.87
CA ALA A 642 -33.22 16.30 5.96
C ALA A 642 -32.35 17.49 5.49
N GLN A 643 -32.15 17.54 4.17
CA GLN A 643 -31.34 18.55 3.52
C GLN A 643 -32.04 19.92 3.64
N ASN A 644 -31.35 20.91 4.20
CA ASN A 644 -31.57 22.27 3.71
C ASN A 644 -30.88 22.35 2.34
N THR A 645 -31.55 21.83 1.31
CA THR A 645 -31.28 22.15 -0.10
C THR A 645 -31.76 23.56 -0.36
N LYS A 646 -30.99 24.55 0.11
CA LYS A 646 -31.01 25.93 -0.38
C LYS A 646 -29.67 26.54 0.03
N HIS A 647 -28.72 26.55 -0.90
CA HIS A 647 -27.92 27.72 -1.27
C HIS A 647 -27.17 27.44 -2.57
#